data_AF-A0A0F5EXF1-F1
#
_entry.id   AF-A0A0F5EXF1-F1
#
_cell.length_a   1.000
_cell.length_b   1.000
_cell.length_c   1.000
_cell.angle_alpha   90.00
_cell.angle_beta   90.00
_cell.angle_gamma   90.00
#
_symmetry.space_group_name_H-M   'P 1'
#
loop_
_entity.id
_entity.type
_entity.pdbx_description
1 polymer ?
#
loop_
_entity_poly.entity_id
_entity_poly.type
_entity_poly.pdbx_seq_one_letter_code
_entity_poly.pdbx_strand_id
1 'polypeptide(L)'
;MAKQKKTTEKKHRTFHAHLILNRWILSLLGQNSFEDLKKALKDNDLIGLNNEGQTLFFEALKDVFSKKISEEDFRRYDLNIVKHWQTISEKRNQASGHQLQMKYFQYLSLLFTEIYLDWFVHRTEAMLAGLNQTLASYKQENDHLDLSDYQAEDLNKIAFWNATGSGKTLLMHVNILQYQHYCPNKIDQIILLTPNEGLSHQHLQELAQSNFSAALFDKNKSPNQGELYEAIQVIDINKLADKHGDKTVAVESFSGSNLVLVDEGHRGTSGDAWLKRREQLIGNGFAFEYSATFGQAVSKGKTVKEQITEWQKKQAGILFGKKSLKGLDEHQLAQLQPDVLALQEIKQSAMLEVYAKAVLFDYSYKYFYADGYGKESQILNLRDEDYAPHGEMYLTACLLVFYQQLYLFERHQKAIASFQIEKPLWVFVGNKVADDDSDILKILQFLAHFLNDRITIERRLNQLLSDTAVLTNAKGENIFRGQFVPLMDFLGKEAELYNDILQKVFNTAIDGRLQVALLNNKNAEGELALSVGNAPAFGVINIGDAKGFAKTAETQRDFDTVQNDFSPSLFRKINHKDSDIHLLIGSKKFTEGWSSWRVSTMGLLNMGKSEGSQIIQLFGRGVRLKGQGYSLKRSQENERPQGVFLEKLETLNIFGIAAGYMEEFKKYLKEEGITPPDEVLTIDFKVRANLPQRTLKTLQLKDGYKDNQKIGFKRQQKGIEFFRLPEYYQGKAKRLHIELDLYPKIEMYRTKGDSTPIDKREHHKLDQRLFTAFDWEKIYLALWEYKWQRSWWNLQIHKKGIQDFARTEGWYRLYIPKEVLSVHCYSDIEKQQTILIELLKLYMQRFYQTLKGLYEGQFYEVVELNEDHPALQNHYHFAFDKDNNEEREAYANKLKQLENAIKNGQLKQALNWQAPNITAICFEPHLYYPIMTLANADTLPFTMKPMDMNQTSEIRFVQDLQTAQANGDLSQWIGDKELYLLRNAAYKNKGLGFALAGNFYPDFLLWLVDRETGEQWLSLIDPKGILHMGIDDPKFGLAEEIKNLQKENGLAIQLNAFILSITERADLTHQYDEATYQSKNILFMQDRDYLKVMFEKMLLS
;
A
#
# COMPACT_ATOMS: atom_id res chain seq x y z
N MET A 1 -3.15 39.64 -9.30
CA MET A 1 -3.95 38.88 -8.32
C MET A 1 -4.20 37.46 -8.83
N ALA A 2 -3.43 36.47 -8.38
CA ALA A 2 -3.68 35.06 -8.69
C ALA A 2 -4.30 34.37 -7.46
N LYS A 3 -5.45 33.70 -7.61
CA LYS A 3 -6.10 32.98 -6.50
C LYS A 3 -5.31 31.70 -6.19
N GLN A 4 -4.55 31.70 -5.10
CA GLN A 4 -4.00 30.48 -4.52
C GLN A 4 -5.14 29.49 -4.19
N LYS A 5 -5.07 28.27 -4.71
CA LYS A 5 -5.96 27.18 -4.28
C LYS A 5 -5.51 26.73 -2.88
N LYS A 6 -6.36 26.95 -1.87
CA LYS A 6 -6.22 26.29 -0.57
C LYS A 6 -6.50 24.79 -0.74
N THR A 7 -5.46 23.98 -0.84
CA THR A 7 -5.55 22.53 -0.61
C THR A 7 -5.38 22.26 0.88
N THR A 8 -6.49 22.31 1.62
CA THR A 8 -6.58 21.56 2.89
C THR A 8 -6.66 20.09 2.53
N GLU A 9 -5.75 19.27 3.07
CA GLU A 9 -5.92 17.81 3.05
C GLU A 9 -7.13 17.46 3.92
N LYS A 10 -8.28 17.30 3.27
CA LYS A 10 -9.49 16.79 3.90
C LYS A 10 -9.25 15.33 4.27
N LYS A 11 -9.67 14.95 5.48
CA LYS A 11 -9.76 13.56 5.91
C LYS A 11 -10.81 12.88 5.01
N HIS A 12 -10.36 12.26 3.91
CA HIS A 12 -11.26 11.80 2.84
C HIS A 12 -12.25 10.76 3.41
N ARG A 13 -13.53 11.13 3.49
CA ARG A 13 -14.60 10.18 3.83
C ARG A 13 -14.63 9.07 2.77
N THR A 14 -14.71 7.82 3.20
CA THR A 14 -14.85 6.68 2.28
C THR A 14 -16.30 6.58 1.78
N PHE A 15 -16.53 5.85 0.68
CA PHE A 15 -17.86 5.77 0.05
C PHE A 15 -18.98 5.34 1.01
N HIS A 16 -18.66 4.49 1.99
CA HIS A 16 -19.54 4.09 3.10
C HIS A 16 -20.25 5.25 3.82
N ALA A 17 -19.63 6.44 3.90
CA ALA A 17 -20.22 7.60 4.58
C ALA A 17 -21.38 8.25 3.79
N HIS A 18 -21.57 7.90 2.51
CA HIS A 18 -22.45 8.58 1.58
C HIS A 18 -23.73 7.78 1.22
N LEU A 19 -23.97 6.65 1.90
CA LEU A 19 -25.09 5.74 1.61
C LEU A 19 -26.40 6.24 2.24
N ILE A 20 -27.26 6.90 1.45
CA ILE A 20 -28.45 7.61 1.96
C ILE A 20 -29.58 6.65 2.32
N LEU A 21 -29.86 5.65 1.47
CA LEU A 21 -30.91 4.66 1.71
C LEU A 21 -30.64 3.83 2.98
N ASN A 22 -29.40 3.37 3.15
CA ASN A 22 -28.98 2.66 4.36
C ASN A 22 -29.20 3.48 5.64
N ARG A 23 -28.79 4.77 5.64
CA ARG A 23 -29.03 5.71 6.74
C ARG A 23 -30.52 5.89 7.04
N TRP A 24 -31.37 5.99 6.00
CA TRP A 24 -32.81 6.14 6.17
C TRP A 24 -33.43 4.92 6.87
N ILE A 25 -33.10 3.70 6.44
CA ILE A 25 -33.63 2.46 7.08
C ILE A 25 -33.14 2.33 8.52
N LEU A 26 -31.85 2.58 8.79
CA LEU A 26 -31.32 2.61 10.16
C LEU A 26 -32.14 3.58 11.05
N SER A 27 -32.52 4.75 10.52
CA SER A 27 -33.35 5.73 11.22
C SER A 27 -34.81 5.27 11.45
N LEU A 28 -35.33 4.30 10.69
CA LEU A 28 -36.61 3.65 10.96
C LEU A 28 -36.49 2.69 12.14
N LEU A 29 -35.33 2.04 12.30
CA LEU A 29 -35.03 1.14 13.42
C LEU A 29 -34.60 1.89 14.69
N GLY A 30 -34.48 3.22 14.62
CA GLY A 30 -34.02 4.06 15.74
C GLY A 30 -32.51 4.06 15.95
N GLN A 31 -31.75 3.54 14.99
CA GLN A 31 -30.30 3.37 15.07
C GLN A 31 -29.57 4.42 14.24
N ASN A 32 -28.40 4.85 14.71
CA ASN A 32 -27.56 5.82 14.01
C ASN A 32 -26.46 5.13 13.17
N SER A 33 -26.11 3.88 13.50
CA SER A 33 -25.08 3.12 12.79
C SER A 33 -25.37 1.63 12.73
N PHE A 34 -24.73 0.94 11.78
CA PHE A 34 -24.75 -0.53 11.71
C PHE A 34 -24.06 -1.19 12.92
N GLU A 35 -23.04 -0.56 13.51
CA GLU A 35 -22.33 -1.11 14.67
C GLU A 35 -23.22 -1.21 15.92
N ASP A 36 -24.27 -0.40 16.02
CA ASP A 36 -25.23 -0.48 17.13
C ASP A 36 -26.10 -1.74 17.03
N LEU A 37 -26.60 -2.07 15.83
CA LEU A 37 -27.29 -3.34 15.56
C LEU A 37 -26.36 -4.55 15.71
N LYS A 38 -25.14 -4.46 15.17
CA LYS A 38 -24.15 -5.54 15.25
C LYS A 38 -23.81 -5.91 16.70
N LYS A 39 -23.65 -4.93 17.61
CA LYS A 39 -23.39 -5.20 19.04
C LYS A 39 -24.48 -6.07 19.67
N ALA A 40 -25.74 -5.89 19.28
CA ALA A 40 -26.88 -6.64 19.81
C ALA A 40 -27.06 -8.04 19.19
N LEU A 41 -26.47 -8.31 18.00
CA LEU A 41 -26.82 -9.49 17.19
C LEU A 41 -25.64 -10.39 16.79
N LYS A 42 -24.40 -9.96 17.00
CA LYS A 42 -23.19 -10.68 16.55
C LYS A 42 -22.97 -12.06 17.22
N ASP A 43 -23.61 -12.29 18.36
CA ASP A 43 -23.36 -13.46 19.21
C ASP A 43 -24.05 -14.70 18.64
N ASN A 44 -23.32 -15.81 18.58
CA ASN A 44 -23.76 -17.01 17.88
C ASN A 44 -25.00 -17.67 18.53
N ASP A 45 -25.26 -17.39 19.82
CA ASP A 45 -26.39 -17.96 20.57
C ASP A 45 -27.75 -17.41 20.10
N LEU A 46 -27.76 -16.30 19.34
CA LEU A 46 -28.94 -15.75 18.69
C LEU A 46 -29.24 -16.40 17.32
N ILE A 47 -28.48 -17.43 16.93
CA ILE A 47 -28.73 -18.19 15.71
C ILE A 47 -29.73 -19.32 16.00
N GLY A 48 -30.98 -19.12 15.61
CA GLY A 48 -32.00 -20.15 15.71
C GLY A 48 -33.41 -19.57 15.67
N LEU A 49 -34.38 -20.45 15.94
CA LEU A 49 -35.78 -20.08 16.17
C LEU A 49 -36.15 -20.34 17.63
N ASN A 50 -37.04 -19.52 18.17
CA ASN A 50 -37.66 -19.74 19.47
C ASN A 50 -38.81 -20.77 19.37
N ASN A 51 -39.49 -21.04 20.49
CA ASN A 51 -40.63 -21.97 20.55
C ASN A 51 -41.86 -21.50 19.76
N GLU A 52 -41.95 -20.21 19.41
CA GLU A 52 -43.02 -19.63 18.57
C GLU A 52 -42.68 -19.65 17.07
N GLY A 53 -41.50 -20.14 16.69
CA GLY A 53 -41.02 -20.17 15.30
C GLY A 53 -40.45 -18.84 14.79
N GLN A 54 -40.31 -17.83 15.66
CA GLN A 54 -39.64 -16.56 15.36
C GLN A 54 -38.12 -16.68 15.48
N THR A 55 -37.35 -15.81 14.84
CA THR A 55 -35.89 -15.79 15.07
C THR A 55 -35.53 -15.26 16.46
N LEU A 56 -34.44 -15.77 17.03
CA LEU A 56 -33.86 -15.18 18.25
C LEU A 56 -33.32 -13.75 18.00
N PHE A 57 -33.04 -13.40 16.74
CA PHE A 57 -32.73 -12.01 16.34
C PHE A 57 -33.94 -11.07 16.50
N PHE A 58 -35.17 -11.53 16.23
CA PHE A 58 -36.38 -10.76 16.54
C PHE A 58 -36.49 -10.50 18.05
N GLU A 59 -36.29 -11.52 18.88
CA GLU A 59 -36.36 -11.37 20.34
C GLU A 59 -35.32 -10.40 20.88
N ALA A 60 -34.08 -10.45 20.36
CA ALA A 60 -32.99 -9.57 20.77
C ALA A 60 -33.20 -8.08 20.37
N LEU A 61 -34.02 -7.82 19.35
CA LEU A 61 -34.24 -6.47 18.83
C LEU A 61 -35.58 -5.84 19.19
N LYS A 62 -36.62 -6.62 19.57
CA LYS A 62 -37.99 -6.09 19.78
C LYS A 62 -38.04 -4.87 20.71
N ASP A 63 -37.23 -4.87 21.77
CA ASP A 63 -37.14 -3.80 22.79
C ASP A 63 -36.26 -2.61 22.33
N VAL A 64 -35.59 -2.75 21.19
CA VAL A 64 -34.61 -1.81 20.60
C VAL A 64 -35.20 -1.04 19.41
N PHE A 65 -36.33 -1.48 18.84
CA PHE A 65 -36.97 -0.82 17.69
C PHE A 65 -37.63 0.53 18.03
N SER A 66 -37.61 1.43 17.05
CA SER A 66 -38.32 2.71 17.17
C SER A 66 -39.82 2.57 16.91
N LYS A 67 -40.60 3.50 17.48
CA LYS A 67 -42.06 3.63 17.26
C LYS A 67 -42.48 3.89 15.79
N LYS A 68 -41.55 3.98 14.84
CA LYS A 68 -41.85 4.14 13.39
C LYS A 68 -42.24 2.83 12.71
N ILE A 69 -41.89 1.67 13.29
CA ILE A 69 -42.34 0.35 12.86
C ILE A 69 -43.11 -0.27 14.01
N SER A 70 -44.27 -0.85 13.74
CA SER A 70 -45.06 -1.53 14.78
C SER A 70 -44.44 -2.88 15.13
N GLU A 71 -44.62 -3.36 16.37
CA GLU A 71 -44.18 -4.70 16.76
C GLU A 71 -44.86 -5.80 15.92
N GLU A 72 -46.11 -5.56 15.50
CA GLU A 72 -46.87 -6.43 14.60
C GLU A 72 -46.25 -6.50 13.20
N ASP A 73 -45.94 -5.35 12.58
CA ASP A 73 -45.21 -5.32 11.30
C ASP A 73 -43.86 -6.02 11.43
N PHE A 74 -43.11 -5.79 12.52
CA PHE A 74 -41.81 -6.41 12.73
C PHE A 74 -41.91 -7.94 12.93
N ARG A 75 -42.90 -8.42 13.69
CA ARG A 75 -43.21 -9.85 13.84
C ARG A 75 -43.60 -10.48 12.50
N ARG A 76 -44.38 -9.76 11.66
CA ARG A 76 -44.72 -10.20 10.29
C ARG A 76 -43.49 -10.35 9.41
N TYR A 77 -42.59 -9.35 9.42
CA TYR A 77 -41.34 -9.40 8.65
C TYR A 77 -40.45 -10.57 9.06
N ASP A 78 -40.29 -10.82 10.37
CA ASP A 78 -39.52 -11.96 10.88
C ASP A 78 -40.07 -13.30 10.37
N LEU A 79 -41.39 -13.52 10.50
CA LEU A 79 -42.04 -14.76 10.06
C LEU A 79 -41.96 -14.97 8.54
N ASN A 80 -42.04 -13.89 7.74
CA ASN A 80 -41.78 -13.94 6.30
C ASN A 80 -40.34 -14.40 5.99
N ILE A 81 -39.35 -13.81 6.66
CA ILE A 81 -37.93 -14.18 6.50
C ILE A 81 -37.71 -15.65 6.87
N VAL A 82 -38.27 -16.12 7.99
CA VAL A 82 -38.18 -17.53 8.42
C VAL A 82 -38.75 -18.47 7.34
N LYS A 83 -39.97 -18.18 6.85
CA LYS A 83 -40.63 -18.95 5.79
C LYS A 83 -39.76 -19.02 4.53
N HIS A 84 -39.29 -17.88 4.03
CA HIS A 84 -38.51 -17.82 2.80
C HIS A 84 -37.12 -18.48 2.94
N TRP A 85 -36.45 -18.32 4.10
CA TRP A 85 -35.19 -19.00 4.40
C TRP A 85 -35.36 -20.51 4.45
N GLN A 86 -36.44 -21.02 5.06
CA GLN A 86 -36.75 -22.44 5.08
C GLN A 86 -36.97 -22.99 3.66
N THR A 87 -37.76 -22.31 2.81
CA THR A 87 -38.00 -22.71 1.42
C THR A 87 -36.71 -22.94 0.62
N ILE A 88 -35.73 -22.02 0.73
CA ILE A 88 -34.48 -22.13 -0.04
C ILE A 88 -33.44 -23.06 0.60
N SER A 89 -33.57 -23.38 1.88
CA SER A 89 -32.58 -24.16 2.64
C SER A 89 -32.96 -25.63 2.80
N GLU A 90 -34.23 -26.02 2.80
CA GLU A 90 -34.67 -27.41 3.04
C GLU A 90 -33.91 -28.45 2.20
N LYS A 91 -33.96 -28.33 0.87
CA LYS A 91 -33.30 -29.24 -0.06
C LYS A 91 -31.76 -29.13 -0.02
N ARG A 92 -31.22 -27.94 0.28
CA ARG A 92 -29.77 -27.74 0.51
C ARG A 92 -29.29 -28.44 1.77
N ASN A 93 -30.08 -28.41 2.85
CA ASN A 93 -29.76 -29.05 4.12
C ASN A 93 -29.76 -30.57 3.95
N GLN A 94 -30.78 -31.12 3.27
CA GLN A 94 -30.86 -32.54 2.91
C GLN A 94 -29.67 -33.00 2.06
N ALA A 95 -29.30 -32.23 1.03
CA ALA A 95 -28.21 -32.59 0.11
C ALA A 95 -26.80 -32.44 0.73
N SER A 96 -26.60 -31.51 1.66
CA SER A 96 -25.30 -31.23 2.29
C SER A 96 -25.07 -31.94 3.61
N GLY A 97 -26.12 -32.46 4.26
CA GLY A 97 -26.07 -33.03 5.61
C GLY A 97 -25.87 -32.00 6.73
N HIS A 98 -25.98 -30.70 6.43
CA HIS A 98 -25.72 -29.61 7.37
C HIS A 98 -26.86 -28.59 7.33
N GLN A 99 -27.26 -28.06 8.50
CA GLN A 99 -28.30 -27.04 8.57
C GLN A 99 -27.74 -25.66 8.24
N LEU A 100 -28.25 -25.02 7.19
CA LEU A 100 -27.94 -23.64 6.85
C LEU A 100 -28.50 -22.68 7.89
N GLN A 101 -27.62 -22.26 8.81
CA GLN A 101 -27.87 -21.24 9.80
C GLN A 101 -27.78 -19.84 9.21
N MET A 102 -28.88 -19.08 9.28
CA MET A 102 -28.91 -17.66 8.94
C MET A 102 -28.05 -16.86 9.92
N LYS A 103 -27.10 -16.08 9.41
CA LYS A 103 -26.24 -15.20 10.24
C LYS A 103 -26.87 -13.81 10.37
N TYR A 104 -26.54 -13.07 11.43
CA TYR A 104 -27.22 -11.81 11.75
C TYR A 104 -27.22 -10.78 10.61
N PHE A 105 -26.11 -10.65 9.87
CA PHE A 105 -26.01 -9.72 8.73
C PHE A 105 -26.85 -10.18 7.52
N GLN A 106 -27.14 -11.48 7.41
CA GLN A 106 -28.08 -12.01 6.42
C GLN A 106 -29.50 -11.67 6.86
N TYR A 107 -29.85 -11.93 8.12
CA TYR A 107 -31.13 -11.53 8.70
C TYR A 107 -31.41 -10.03 8.52
N LEU A 108 -30.44 -9.16 8.86
CA LEU A 108 -30.56 -7.72 8.65
C LEU A 108 -30.71 -7.34 7.16
N SER A 109 -29.97 -7.99 6.24
CA SER A 109 -30.15 -7.76 4.79
C SER A 109 -31.60 -8.05 4.36
N LEU A 110 -32.17 -9.15 4.85
CA LEU A 110 -33.52 -9.59 4.49
C LEU A 110 -34.61 -8.75 5.18
N LEU A 111 -34.39 -8.34 6.43
CA LEU A 111 -35.27 -7.44 7.18
C LEU A 111 -35.32 -6.04 6.56
N PHE A 112 -34.18 -5.50 6.15
CA PHE A 112 -34.14 -4.23 5.43
C PHE A 112 -34.91 -4.35 4.10
N THR A 113 -34.92 -5.54 3.49
CA THR A 113 -35.65 -5.82 2.25
C THR A 113 -37.16 -5.95 2.48
N GLU A 114 -37.61 -6.64 3.54
CA GLU A 114 -39.03 -6.65 3.96
C GLU A 114 -39.56 -5.23 4.14
N ILE A 115 -38.84 -4.41 4.94
CA ILE A 115 -39.22 -3.03 5.24
C ILE A 115 -39.25 -2.19 3.97
N TYR A 116 -38.23 -2.32 3.11
CA TYR A 116 -38.16 -1.57 1.85
C TYR A 116 -39.33 -1.92 0.93
N LEU A 117 -39.64 -3.21 0.75
CA LEU A 117 -40.69 -3.65 -0.16
C LEU A 117 -42.10 -3.30 0.37
N ASP A 118 -42.36 -3.40 1.68
CA ASP A 118 -43.62 -2.91 2.27
C ASP A 118 -43.80 -1.41 2.01
N TRP A 119 -42.76 -0.60 2.24
CA TRP A 119 -42.85 0.84 2.04
C TRP A 119 -42.91 1.22 0.56
N PHE A 120 -42.19 0.50 -0.31
CA PHE A 120 -42.20 0.71 -1.76
C PHE A 120 -43.59 0.47 -2.35
N VAL A 121 -44.30 -0.58 -1.90
CA VAL A 121 -45.63 -0.94 -2.40
C VAL A 121 -46.76 -0.16 -1.73
N HIS A 122 -46.70 0.04 -0.41
CA HIS A 122 -47.83 0.57 0.38
C HIS A 122 -47.65 2.02 0.85
N ARG A 123 -46.43 2.58 0.83
CA ARG A 123 -46.09 3.87 1.48
C ARG A 123 -45.16 4.77 0.64
N THR A 124 -45.20 4.67 -0.68
CA THR A 124 -44.20 5.25 -1.61
C THR A 124 -43.98 6.76 -1.43
N GLU A 125 -45.05 7.55 -1.23
CA GLU A 125 -44.93 9.00 -1.01
C GLU A 125 -44.22 9.34 0.32
N ALA A 126 -44.56 8.61 1.40
CA ALA A 126 -43.93 8.78 2.70
C ALA A 126 -42.45 8.32 2.69
N MET A 127 -42.15 7.29 1.89
CA MET A 127 -40.79 6.83 1.63
C MET A 127 -39.95 7.90 0.92
N LEU A 128 -40.47 8.50 -0.16
CA LEU A 128 -39.79 9.61 -0.87
C LEU A 128 -39.55 10.82 0.04
N ALA A 129 -40.55 11.19 0.85
CA ALA A 129 -40.42 12.28 1.82
C ALA A 129 -39.32 11.99 2.86
N GLY A 130 -39.30 10.78 3.43
CA GLY A 130 -38.30 10.36 4.43
C GLY A 130 -36.87 10.27 3.86
N LEU A 131 -36.72 9.76 2.63
CA LEU A 131 -35.43 9.70 1.93
C LEU A 131 -34.89 11.11 1.64
N ASN A 132 -35.74 12.02 1.15
CA ASN A 132 -35.35 13.40 0.89
C ASN A 132 -35.08 14.20 2.18
N GLN A 133 -35.79 13.93 3.27
CA GLN A 133 -35.45 14.47 4.59
C GLN A 133 -34.07 13.99 5.06
N THR A 134 -33.78 12.70 4.90
CA THR A 134 -32.47 12.10 5.26
C THR A 134 -31.35 12.71 4.41
N LEU A 135 -31.58 12.91 3.12
CA LEU A 135 -30.66 13.58 2.21
C LEU A 135 -30.43 15.05 2.62
N ALA A 136 -31.48 15.77 3.01
CA ALA A 136 -31.37 17.15 3.48
C ALA A 136 -30.54 17.27 4.78
N SER A 137 -30.70 16.34 5.72
CA SER A 137 -29.83 16.25 6.91
C SER A 137 -28.37 15.92 6.54
N TYR A 138 -28.15 14.98 5.63
CA TYR A 138 -26.81 14.65 5.13
C TYR A 138 -26.12 15.83 4.42
N LYS A 139 -26.87 16.65 3.66
CA LYS A 139 -26.37 17.89 3.03
C LYS A 139 -25.92 18.96 4.05
N GLN A 140 -26.22 18.81 5.35
CA GLN A 140 -25.71 19.66 6.42
C GLN A 140 -24.36 19.17 6.99
N GLU A 141 -23.92 17.95 6.66
CA GLU A 141 -22.63 17.43 7.12
C GLU A 141 -21.44 18.06 6.39
N ASN A 142 -20.31 18.14 7.07
CA ASN A 142 -19.04 18.46 6.43
C ASN A 142 -18.64 17.35 5.45
N ASP A 143 -18.08 17.74 4.30
CA ASP A 143 -17.61 16.83 3.25
C ASP A 143 -18.68 15.88 2.71
N HIS A 144 -19.92 16.37 2.58
CA HIS A 144 -20.98 15.72 1.82
C HIS A 144 -20.72 15.78 0.30
N LEU A 145 -21.36 14.88 -0.43
CA LEU A 145 -21.46 14.88 -1.89
C LEU A 145 -22.74 15.62 -2.30
N ASP A 146 -22.67 16.37 -3.41
CA ASP A 146 -23.79 17.14 -3.98
C ASP A 146 -24.68 16.21 -4.83
N LEU A 147 -25.52 15.43 -4.13
CA LEU A 147 -26.45 14.45 -4.70
C LEU A 147 -27.82 15.09 -4.98
N SER A 148 -28.46 14.68 -6.08
CA SER A 148 -29.82 15.09 -6.42
C SER A 148 -30.89 14.39 -5.57
N ASP A 149 -32.01 15.08 -5.39
CA ASP A 149 -33.13 14.61 -4.57
C ASP A 149 -33.81 13.38 -5.18
N TYR A 150 -34.28 12.46 -4.33
CA TYR A 150 -34.97 11.24 -4.72
C TYR A 150 -36.28 11.56 -5.46
N GLN A 151 -36.43 10.91 -6.61
CA GLN A 151 -37.64 10.83 -7.41
C GLN A 151 -38.22 9.39 -7.33
N ALA A 152 -39.44 9.19 -7.83
CA ALA A 152 -40.08 7.87 -7.81
C ALA A 152 -39.29 6.81 -8.59
N GLU A 153 -38.61 7.22 -9.67
CA GLU A 153 -37.80 6.35 -10.53
C GLU A 153 -36.50 5.89 -9.84
N ASP A 154 -36.04 6.57 -8.79
CA ASP A 154 -34.88 6.13 -8.00
C ASP A 154 -35.21 4.95 -7.06
N LEU A 155 -36.50 4.58 -6.91
CA LEU A 155 -36.97 3.55 -5.97
C LEU A 155 -37.12 2.15 -6.59
N ASN A 156 -36.95 1.99 -7.89
CA ASN A 156 -37.07 0.67 -8.53
C ASN A 156 -35.79 -0.18 -8.45
N LYS A 157 -34.79 0.26 -7.67
CA LYS A 157 -33.48 -0.39 -7.57
C LYS A 157 -32.94 -0.35 -6.15
N ILE A 158 -32.46 -1.50 -5.67
CA ILE A 158 -31.65 -1.58 -4.45
C ILE A 158 -30.40 -2.44 -4.66
N ALA A 159 -29.36 -2.17 -3.86
CA ALA A 159 -28.08 -2.83 -3.93
C ALA A 159 -27.57 -3.34 -2.57
N PHE A 160 -26.91 -4.50 -2.57
CA PHE A 160 -26.28 -5.11 -1.41
C PHE A 160 -24.76 -5.09 -1.58
N TRP A 161 -24.07 -4.30 -0.75
CA TRP A 161 -22.61 -4.28 -0.70
C TRP A 161 -22.13 -5.33 0.29
N ASN A 162 -22.05 -6.58 -0.17
CA ASN A 162 -21.83 -7.73 0.69
C ASN A 162 -20.54 -8.45 0.31
N ALA A 163 -19.66 -8.68 1.31
CA ALA A 163 -18.37 -9.33 1.16
C ALA A 163 -18.45 -10.69 0.41
N THR A 164 -17.36 -11.10 -0.23
CA THR A 164 -17.32 -12.41 -0.88
C THR A 164 -17.24 -13.51 0.18
N GLY A 165 -18.19 -14.46 0.14
CA GLY A 165 -18.36 -15.49 1.18
C GLY A 165 -19.52 -15.22 2.16
N SER A 166 -20.09 -14.01 2.19
CA SER A 166 -21.25 -13.66 3.04
C SER A 166 -22.59 -14.31 2.63
N GLY A 167 -22.63 -15.10 1.56
CA GLY A 167 -23.85 -15.78 1.09
C GLY A 167 -24.77 -14.93 0.19
N LYS A 168 -24.20 -14.05 -0.66
CA LYS A 168 -24.94 -13.26 -1.67
C LYS A 168 -26.00 -14.08 -2.43
N THR A 169 -25.69 -15.29 -2.88
CA THR A 169 -26.65 -16.15 -3.61
C THR A 169 -27.84 -16.58 -2.74
N LEU A 170 -27.66 -16.82 -1.45
CA LEU A 170 -28.76 -17.16 -0.53
C LEU A 170 -29.70 -15.96 -0.36
N LEU A 171 -29.13 -14.76 -0.19
CA LEU A 171 -29.90 -13.51 -0.13
C LEU A 171 -30.66 -13.28 -1.45
N MET A 172 -29.99 -13.45 -2.58
CA MET A 172 -30.61 -13.33 -3.91
C MET A 172 -31.83 -14.25 -4.07
N HIS A 173 -31.75 -15.48 -3.59
CA HIS A 173 -32.84 -16.45 -3.68
C HIS A 173 -34.01 -16.11 -2.74
N VAL A 174 -33.75 -15.60 -1.54
CA VAL A 174 -34.80 -15.10 -0.65
C VAL A 174 -35.44 -13.84 -1.24
N ASN A 175 -34.65 -12.91 -1.77
CA ASN A 175 -35.14 -11.64 -2.32
C ASN A 175 -36.11 -11.83 -3.49
N ILE A 176 -35.98 -12.93 -4.27
CA ILE A 176 -37.00 -13.34 -5.26
C ILE A 176 -38.34 -13.62 -4.58
N LEU A 177 -38.34 -14.42 -3.51
CA LEU A 177 -39.57 -14.78 -2.78
C LEU A 177 -40.18 -13.57 -2.06
N GLN A 178 -39.35 -12.70 -1.47
CA GLN A 178 -39.81 -11.46 -0.84
C GLN A 178 -40.45 -10.53 -1.88
N TYR A 179 -39.83 -10.35 -3.05
CA TYR A 179 -40.41 -9.55 -4.12
C TYR A 179 -41.73 -10.15 -4.62
N GLN A 180 -41.81 -11.47 -4.82
CA GLN A 180 -43.05 -12.15 -5.18
C GLN A 180 -44.15 -12.01 -4.10
N HIS A 181 -43.78 -11.91 -2.82
CA HIS A 181 -44.73 -11.70 -1.71
C HIS A 181 -45.36 -10.30 -1.75
N TYR A 182 -44.57 -9.24 -1.94
CA TYR A 182 -45.07 -7.85 -1.96
C TYR A 182 -45.58 -7.39 -3.34
N CYS A 183 -45.10 -7.98 -4.43
CA CYS A 183 -45.42 -7.60 -5.81
C CYS A 183 -46.02 -8.75 -6.65
N PRO A 184 -47.06 -9.48 -6.18
CA PRO A 184 -47.51 -10.75 -6.79
C PRO A 184 -48.07 -10.62 -8.22
N ASN A 185 -48.52 -9.43 -8.64
CA ASN A 185 -49.21 -9.20 -9.93
C ASN A 185 -48.43 -8.24 -10.86
N LYS A 186 -47.10 -8.13 -10.73
CA LYS A 186 -46.33 -6.98 -11.27
C LYS A 186 -45.16 -7.29 -12.21
N ILE A 187 -44.85 -8.56 -12.51
CA ILE A 187 -43.68 -8.89 -13.34
C ILE A 187 -43.98 -9.82 -14.51
N ASP A 188 -43.42 -9.47 -15.66
CA ASP A 188 -43.49 -10.24 -16.90
C ASP A 188 -42.48 -11.39 -16.91
N GLN A 189 -41.26 -11.15 -16.40
CA GLN A 189 -40.17 -12.13 -16.32
C GLN A 189 -39.26 -11.90 -15.09
N ILE A 190 -38.58 -12.97 -14.66
CA ILE A 190 -37.47 -12.92 -13.69
C ILE A 190 -36.17 -13.22 -14.44
N ILE A 191 -35.22 -12.29 -14.41
CA ILE A 191 -33.96 -12.34 -15.16
C ILE A 191 -32.78 -12.28 -14.18
N LEU A 192 -31.90 -13.28 -14.22
CA LEU A 192 -30.63 -13.28 -13.48
C LEU A 192 -29.47 -13.00 -14.43
N LEU A 193 -28.86 -11.81 -14.30
CA LEU A 193 -27.66 -11.43 -15.03
C LEU A 193 -26.39 -11.93 -14.31
N THR A 194 -25.56 -12.61 -15.09
CA THR A 194 -24.27 -13.18 -14.65
C THR A 194 -23.13 -12.69 -15.55
N PRO A 195 -21.89 -12.58 -15.06
CA PRO A 195 -20.81 -11.95 -15.84
C PRO A 195 -20.14 -12.91 -16.85
N ASN A 196 -20.40 -14.22 -16.78
CA ASN A 196 -19.94 -15.23 -17.75
C ASN A 196 -20.79 -16.53 -17.66
N GLU A 197 -20.80 -17.32 -18.75
CA GLU A 197 -21.52 -18.61 -18.84
C GLU A 197 -21.20 -19.60 -17.71
N GLY A 198 -19.96 -19.63 -17.21
CA GLY A 198 -19.55 -20.54 -16.13
C GLY A 198 -20.31 -20.28 -14.83
N LEU A 199 -20.47 -19.00 -14.48
CA LEU A 199 -21.32 -18.58 -13.37
C LEU A 199 -22.81 -18.75 -13.68
N SER A 200 -23.25 -18.60 -14.94
CA SER A 200 -24.64 -18.92 -15.33
C SER A 200 -24.99 -20.37 -15.01
N HIS A 201 -24.09 -21.32 -15.32
CA HIS A 201 -24.27 -22.74 -14.98
C HIS A 201 -24.25 -23.01 -13.48
N GLN A 202 -23.40 -22.30 -12.70
CA GLN A 202 -23.39 -22.43 -11.24
C GLN A 202 -24.72 -21.97 -10.63
N HIS A 203 -25.20 -20.78 -11.01
CA HIS A 203 -26.48 -20.24 -10.54
C HIS A 203 -27.67 -21.14 -10.90
N LEU A 204 -27.68 -21.74 -12.11
CA LEU A 204 -28.69 -22.71 -12.51
C LEU A 204 -28.78 -23.91 -11.53
N GLN A 205 -27.63 -24.45 -11.10
CA GLN A 205 -27.58 -25.55 -10.14
C GLN A 205 -28.03 -25.11 -8.74
N GLU A 206 -27.60 -23.92 -8.29
CA GLU A 206 -27.95 -23.37 -6.98
C GLU A 206 -29.43 -22.99 -6.88
N LEU A 207 -30.05 -22.50 -7.95
CA LEU A 207 -31.49 -22.23 -8.06
C LEU A 207 -32.30 -23.53 -7.94
N ALA A 208 -31.89 -24.59 -8.66
CA ALA A 208 -32.51 -25.91 -8.56
C ALA A 208 -32.36 -26.56 -7.17
N GLN A 209 -31.28 -26.26 -6.43
CA GLN A 209 -31.14 -26.63 -5.01
C GLN A 209 -32.07 -25.84 -4.08
N SER A 210 -32.57 -24.68 -4.53
CA SER A 210 -33.42 -23.77 -3.76
C SER A 210 -34.90 -23.84 -4.20
N ASN A 211 -35.28 -24.93 -4.87
CA ASN A 211 -36.62 -25.23 -5.40
C ASN A 211 -37.17 -24.26 -6.47
N PHE A 212 -36.31 -23.52 -7.17
CA PHE A 212 -36.73 -22.73 -8.33
C PHE A 212 -36.64 -23.52 -9.64
N SER A 213 -37.59 -23.24 -10.55
CA SER A 213 -37.45 -23.52 -11.98
C SER A 213 -36.60 -22.44 -12.62
N ALA A 214 -35.57 -22.81 -13.37
CA ALA A 214 -34.65 -21.88 -14.02
C ALA A 214 -34.09 -22.48 -15.32
N ALA A 215 -33.80 -21.62 -16.28
CA ALA A 215 -33.23 -22.00 -17.58
C ALA A 215 -32.15 -21.01 -18.02
N LEU A 216 -31.14 -21.49 -18.76
CA LEU A 216 -30.24 -20.61 -19.49
C LEU A 216 -30.98 -20.00 -20.69
N PHE A 217 -30.77 -18.71 -20.93
CA PHE A 217 -31.35 -18.04 -22.10
C PHE A 217 -30.82 -18.64 -23.42
N ASP A 218 -31.74 -19.05 -24.30
CA ASP A 218 -31.47 -19.59 -25.63
C ASP A 218 -32.29 -18.81 -26.68
N LYS A 219 -31.59 -18.04 -27.52
CA LYS A 219 -32.19 -17.23 -28.59
C LYS A 219 -33.03 -18.02 -29.60
N ASN A 220 -32.84 -19.34 -29.69
CA ASN A 220 -33.53 -20.19 -30.66
C ASN A 220 -34.83 -20.80 -30.10
N LYS A 221 -35.06 -20.70 -28.78
CA LYS A 221 -36.30 -21.11 -28.14
C LYS A 221 -37.20 -19.90 -28.01
N SER A 222 -38.27 -19.87 -28.80
CA SER A 222 -39.33 -18.88 -28.60
C SER A 222 -39.97 -19.09 -27.21
N PRO A 223 -40.26 -18.03 -26.44
CA PRO A 223 -40.92 -18.16 -25.13
C PRO A 223 -42.32 -18.78 -25.23
N ASN A 224 -42.91 -18.87 -26.43
CA ASN A 224 -44.25 -19.44 -26.69
C ASN A 224 -44.38 -20.98 -26.51
N GLN A 225 -43.48 -21.64 -25.78
CA GLN A 225 -43.68 -23.00 -25.28
C GLN A 225 -43.98 -22.94 -23.78
N GLY A 226 -45.20 -23.33 -23.40
CA GLY A 226 -45.88 -22.96 -22.14
C GLY A 226 -45.26 -23.39 -20.80
N GLU A 227 -44.07 -23.97 -20.77
CA GLU A 227 -43.30 -24.26 -19.55
C GLU A 227 -42.24 -23.19 -19.24
N LEU A 228 -41.93 -22.28 -20.19
CA LEU A 228 -40.85 -21.28 -20.06
C LEU A 228 -41.26 -19.96 -19.40
N TYR A 229 -42.55 -19.67 -19.27
CA TYR A 229 -43.04 -18.40 -18.70
C TYR A 229 -42.90 -18.28 -17.18
N GLU A 230 -42.82 -19.40 -16.45
CA GLU A 230 -42.67 -19.41 -14.98
C GLU A 230 -41.20 -19.62 -14.52
N ALA A 231 -40.26 -19.80 -15.44
CA ALA A 231 -38.86 -20.12 -15.14
C ALA A 231 -37.97 -18.87 -15.08
N ILE A 232 -37.06 -18.82 -14.10
CA ILE A 232 -36.03 -17.78 -14.01
C ILE A 232 -35.06 -17.90 -15.19
N GLN A 233 -34.91 -16.83 -15.98
CA GLN A 233 -33.97 -16.79 -17.10
C GLN A 233 -32.59 -16.35 -16.63
N VAL A 234 -31.60 -17.22 -16.74
CA VAL A 234 -30.20 -16.92 -16.42
C VAL A 234 -29.46 -16.52 -17.69
N ILE A 235 -28.89 -15.31 -17.71
CA ILE A 235 -28.27 -14.70 -18.89
C ILE A 235 -26.82 -14.32 -18.59
N ASP A 236 -25.91 -14.69 -19.48
CA ASP A 236 -24.57 -14.12 -19.54
C ASP A 236 -24.67 -12.70 -20.13
N ILE A 237 -24.22 -11.70 -19.39
CA ILE A 237 -24.33 -10.29 -19.74
C ILE A 237 -23.64 -9.93 -21.06
N ASN A 238 -22.65 -10.73 -21.50
CA ASN A 238 -21.96 -10.57 -22.78
C ASN A 238 -22.82 -10.99 -23.99
N LYS A 239 -23.96 -11.68 -23.76
CA LYS A 239 -24.95 -12.01 -24.80
C LYS A 239 -25.92 -10.86 -25.08
N LEU A 240 -25.90 -9.78 -24.30
CA LEU A 240 -26.77 -8.62 -24.48
C LEU A 240 -26.12 -7.57 -25.39
N ALA A 241 -26.83 -7.17 -26.44
CA ALA A 241 -26.40 -6.16 -27.40
C ALA A 241 -27.53 -5.17 -27.72
N ASP A 242 -27.20 -4.08 -28.41
CA ASP A 242 -28.18 -3.07 -28.85
C ASP A 242 -28.99 -3.54 -30.08
N LYS A 243 -28.52 -4.61 -30.76
CA LYS A 243 -29.16 -5.26 -31.90
C LYS A 243 -28.91 -6.77 -31.85
N HIS A 244 -29.78 -7.55 -32.48
CA HIS A 244 -29.58 -8.99 -32.66
C HIS A 244 -28.30 -9.28 -33.48
N GLY A 245 -27.59 -10.34 -33.10
CA GLY A 245 -26.42 -10.84 -33.81
C GLY A 245 -26.25 -12.35 -33.65
N ASP A 246 -25.19 -12.92 -34.21
CA ASP A 246 -25.00 -14.38 -34.27
C ASP A 246 -24.94 -15.05 -32.88
N LYS A 247 -24.43 -14.34 -31.87
CA LYS A 247 -24.34 -14.83 -30.48
C LYS A 247 -25.00 -13.90 -29.45
N THR A 248 -25.67 -12.84 -29.90
CA THR A 248 -26.22 -11.78 -29.03
C THR A 248 -27.68 -11.48 -29.33
N VAL A 249 -28.43 -11.13 -28.28
CA VAL A 249 -29.84 -10.72 -28.34
C VAL A 249 -29.96 -9.21 -28.12
N ALA A 250 -30.92 -8.58 -28.80
CA ALA A 250 -31.25 -7.17 -28.58
C ALA A 250 -31.91 -7.01 -27.19
N VAL A 251 -31.49 -6.01 -26.42
CA VAL A 251 -32.09 -5.75 -25.10
C VAL A 251 -33.58 -5.38 -25.19
N GLU A 252 -33.99 -4.73 -26.28
CA GLU A 252 -35.39 -4.38 -26.57
C GLU A 252 -36.32 -5.60 -26.62
N SER A 253 -35.80 -6.82 -26.86
CA SER A 253 -36.55 -8.08 -26.84
C SER A 253 -37.06 -8.48 -25.45
N PHE A 254 -36.58 -7.83 -24.38
CA PHE A 254 -37.01 -8.05 -22.99
C PHE A 254 -37.79 -6.84 -22.45
N SER A 255 -38.37 -6.02 -23.32
CA SER A 255 -39.18 -4.86 -22.90
C SER A 255 -40.40 -5.31 -22.07
N GLY A 256 -40.58 -4.71 -20.90
CA GLY A 256 -41.62 -5.08 -19.94
C GLY A 256 -41.37 -4.51 -18.53
N SER A 257 -42.06 -5.07 -17.54
CA SER A 257 -41.83 -4.92 -16.11
C SER A 257 -41.12 -6.17 -15.60
N ASN A 258 -39.78 -6.17 -15.55
CA ASN A 258 -39.00 -7.35 -15.18
C ASN A 258 -38.46 -7.28 -13.75
N LEU A 259 -38.34 -8.41 -13.08
CA LEU A 259 -37.47 -8.53 -11.90
C LEU A 259 -36.05 -8.87 -12.36
N VAL A 260 -35.12 -7.93 -12.27
CA VAL A 260 -33.72 -8.12 -12.68
C VAL A 260 -32.82 -8.32 -11.46
N LEU A 261 -32.23 -9.50 -11.34
CA LEU A 261 -31.23 -9.83 -10.33
C LEU A 261 -29.85 -9.79 -10.97
N VAL A 262 -28.89 -9.19 -10.28
CA VAL A 262 -27.61 -8.83 -10.89
C VAL A 262 -26.45 -9.27 -10.01
N ASP A 263 -25.76 -10.34 -10.43
CA ASP A 263 -24.51 -10.75 -9.79
C ASP A 263 -23.32 -9.90 -10.26
N GLU A 264 -22.37 -9.67 -9.35
CA GLU A 264 -21.17 -8.83 -9.55
C GLU A 264 -21.50 -7.47 -10.21
N GLY A 265 -22.48 -6.75 -9.63
CA GLY A 265 -23.10 -5.52 -10.15
C GLY A 265 -22.14 -4.41 -10.57
N HIS A 266 -20.94 -4.37 -10.00
CA HIS A 266 -19.89 -3.39 -10.29
C HIS A 266 -19.22 -3.51 -11.67
N ARG A 267 -19.29 -4.67 -12.34
CA ARG A 267 -18.48 -4.93 -13.56
C ARG A 267 -18.81 -4.09 -14.80
N GLY A 268 -19.77 -3.16 -14.70
CA GLY A 268 -20.17 -2.25 -15.78
C GLY A 268 -19.33 -1.00 -15.93
N THR A 269 -18.42 -0.75 -15.00
CA THR A 269 -17.59 0.46 -14.96
C THR A 269 -16.59 0.56 -16.13
N SER A 270 -16.57 -0.40 -17.06
CA SER A 270 -15.77 -0.39 -18.28
C SER A 270 -16.52 0.07 -19.55
N GLY A 271 -17.78 0.53 -19.48
CA GLY A 271 -18.40 1.24 -20.61
C GLY A 271 -19.88 1.63 -20.47
N ASP A 272 -20.21 2.88 -20.84
CA ASP A 272 -21.54 3.50 -20.70
C ASP A 272 -22.69 2.68 -21.34
N ALA A 273 -22.43 2.01 -22.48
CA ALA A 273 -23.42 1.23 -23.21
C ALA A 273 -24.04 0.11 -22.37
N TRP A 274 -23.30 -0.45 -21.42
CA TRP A 274 -23.76 -1.57 -20.60
C TRP A 274 -24.74 -1.14 -19.51
N LEU A 275 -24.58 0.06 -18.94
CA LEU A 275 -25.52 0.61 -17.96
C LEU A 275 -26.86 0.87 -18.64
N LYS A 276 -26.83 1.50 -19.81
CA LYS A 276 -28.02 1.71 -20.64
C LYS A 276 -28.78 0.39 -20.91
N ARG A 277 -28.06 -0.69 -21.23
CA ARG A 277 -28.64 -2.03 -21.41
C ARG A 277 -29.29 -2.59 -20.14
N ARG A 278 -28.71 -2.39 -18.96
CA ARG A 278 -29.34 -2.81 -17.69
C ARG A 278 -30.62 -2.04 -17.40
N GLU A 279 -30.59 -0.72 -17.56
CA GLU A 279 -31.77 0.13 -17.31
C GLU A 279 -32.91 -0.21 -18.27
N GLN A 280 -32.61 -0.51 -19.53
CA GLN A 280 -33.58 -1.00 -20.51
C GLN A 280 -34.15 -2.39 -20.15
N LEU A 281 -33.37 -3.28 -19.54
CA LEU A 281 -33.87 -4.57 -19.03
C LEU A 281 -34.79 -4.41 -17.81
N ILE A 282 -34.54 -3.42 -16.95
CA ILE A 282 -35.38 -3.16 -15.77
C ILE A 282 -36.73 -2.59 -16.22
N GLY A 283 -36.72 -1.59 -17.11
CA GLY A 283 -37.93 -0.95 -17.61
C GLY A 283 -38.77 -0.38 -16.46
N ASN A 284 -40.05 -0.77 -16.41
CA ASN A 284 -40.97 -0.41 -15.31
C ASN A 284 -40.96 -1.41 -14.15
N GLY A 285 -40.01 -2.36 -14.15
CA GLY A 285 -39.87 -3.42 -13.16
C GLY A 285 -39.03 -3.03 -11.95
N PHE A 286 -38.20 -3.95 -11.46
CA PHE A 286 -37.39 -3.76 -10.25
C PHE A 286 -36.03 -4.46 -10.34
N ALA A 287 -35.00 -3.90 -9.70
CA ALA A 287 -33.64 -4.43 -9.67
C ALA A 287 -33.10 -4.71 -8.27
N PHE A 288 -32.49 -5.89 -8.11
CA PHE A 288 -31.59 -6.21 -7.00
C PHE A 288 -30.15 -6.38 -7.52
N GLU A 289 -29.22 -5.54 -7.07
CA GLU A 289 -27.81 -5.62 -7.45
C GLU A 289 -26.91 -6.09 -6.30
N TYR A 290 -25.99 -7.02 -6.56
CA TYR A 290 -25.11 -7.59 -5.54
C TYR A 290 -23.63 -7.41 -5.93
N SER A 291 -22.80 -6.91 -5.02
CA SER A 291 -21.35 -6.78 -5.25
C SER A 291 -20.56 -6.81 -3.93
N ALA A 292 -19.31 -7.27 -3.99
CA ALA A 292 -18.34 -7.10 -2.91
C ALA A 292 -17.52 -5.80 -2.99
N THR A 293 -17.56 -5.06 -4.11
CA THR A 293 -16.58 -4.03 -4.45
C THR A 293 -17.22 -2.74 -4.99
N PHE A 294 -18.42 -2.38 -4.52
CA PHE A 294 -19.08 -1.13 -4.96
C PHE A 294 -18.22 0.11 -4.68
N GLY A 295 -17.57 0.19 -3.51
CA GLY A 295 -16.69 1.31 -3.14
C GLY A 295 -15.57 1.59 -4.15
N GLN A 296 -14.88 0.55 -4.64
CA GLN A 296 -13.84 0.70 -5.66
C GLN A 296 -14.44 1.18 -7.00
N ALA A 297 -15.56 0.57 -7.41
CA ALA A 297 -16.23 0.86 -8.68
C ALA A 297 -16.72 2.31 -8.79
N VAL A 298 -17.13 2.91 -7.68
CA VAL A 298 -17.58 4.32 -7.64
C VAL A 298 -16.51 5.31 -7.19
N SER A 299 -15.32 4.87 -6.79
CA SER A 299 -14.25 5.75 -6.26
C SER A 299 -13.75 6.84 -7.22
N LYS A 300 -14.04 6.70 -8.52
CA LYS A 300 -13.79 7.70 -9.58
C LYS A 300 -15.08 8.22 -10.23
N GLY A 301 -16.24 7.81 -9.72
CA GLY A 301 -17.55 8.25 -10.22
C GLY A 301 -17.80 9.72 -9.90
N LYS A 302 -18.75 10.30 -10.64
CA LYS A 302 -19.18 11.70 -10.52
C LYS A 302 -20.63 11.76 -10.04
N THR A 303 -21.02 12.84 -9.38
CA THR A 303 -22.45 13.11 -9.09
C THR A 303 -23.19 13.51 -10.37
N VAL A 304 -24.53 13.51 -10.35
CA VAL A 304 -25.36 13.94 -11.48
C VAL A 304 -25.00 15.36 -11.92
N LYS A 305 -24.79 16.27 -10.96
CA LYS A 305 -24.41 17.67 -11.23
C LYS A 305 -23.05 17.81 -11.90
N GLU A 306 -22.09 16.98 -11.50
CA GLU A 306 -20.77 16.92 -12.12
C GLU A 306 -20.84 16.34 -13.54
N GLN A 307 -21.65 15.28 -13.76
CA GLN A 307 -21.88 14.72 -15.10
C GLN A 307 -22.62 15.71 -16.02
N ILE A 308 -23.62 16.46 -15.53
CA ILE A 308 -24.25 17.57 -16.27
C ILE A 308 -23.17 18.57 -16.69
N THR A 309 -22.29 18.98 -15.78
CA THR A 309 -21.22 19.94 -16.06
C THR A 309 -20.24 19.45 -17.14
N GLU A 310 -19.99 18.14 -17.21
CA GLU A 310 -19.12 17.52 -18.22
C GLU A 310 -19.83 17.36 -19.57
N TRP A 311 -21.10 16.97 -19.58
CA TRP A 311 -21.96 16.97 -20.76
C TRP A 311 -22.06 18.37 -21.37
N GLN A 312 -22.24 19.40 -20.54
CA GLN A 312 -22.26 20.80 -20.96
C GLN A 312 -20.94 21.23 -21.62
N LYS A 313 -19.78 20.84 -21.07
CA LYS A 313 -18.47 21.11 -21.71
C LYS A 313 -18.35 20.39 -23.07
N LYS A 314 -18.85 19.15 -23.18
CA LYS A 314 -18.86 18.39 -24.42
C LYS A 314 -19.72 19.07 -25.49
N GLN A 315 -20.93 19.50 -25.13
CA GLN A 315 -21.82 20.24 -26.03
C GLN A 315 -21.28 21.63 -26.38
N ALA A 316 -20.67 22.36 -25.43
CA ALA A 316 -20.00 23.63 -25.72
C ALA A 316 -18.81 23.48 -26.70
N GLY A 317 -18.14 22.32 -26.66
CA GLY A 317 -17.12 21.95 -27.64
C GLY A 317 -17.69 21.71 -29.05
N ILE A 318 -18.87 21.09 -29.13
CA ILE A 318 -19.56 20.78 -30.40
C ILE A 318 -20.20 22.03 -31.02
N LEU A 319 -20.98 22.78 -30.22
CA LEU A 319 -21.79 23.91 -30.68
C LEU A 319 -20.97 25.21 -30.83
N PHE A 320 -19.97 25.42 -29.97
CA PHE A 320 -19.26 26.70 -29.86
C PHE A 320 -17.72 26.58 -29.95
N GLY A 321 -17.18 25.38 -30.18
CA GLY A 321 -15.73 25.13 -30.27
C GLY A 321 -14.96 25.34 -28.96
N LYS A 322 -15.63 25.55 -27.82
CA LYS A 322 -14.99 25.92 -26.54
C LYS A 322 -14.84 24.71 -25.62
N LYS A 323 -13.61 24.48 -25.13
CA LYS A 323 -13.29 23.39 -24.18
C LYS A 323 -13.69 23.67 -22.73
N SER A 324 -14.36 24.79 -22.43
CA SER A 324 -14.79 25.16 -21.09
C SER A 324 -16.01 26.07 -21.13
N LEU A 325 -16.79 26.08 -20.03
CA LEU A 325 -17.96 26.95 -19.87
C LEU A 325 -17.61 28.43 -19.58
N LYS A 326 -16.32 28.76 -19.32
CA LYS A 326 -15.90 30.15 -19.10
C LYS A 326 -15.85 30.92 -20.41
N GLY A 327 -16.46 32.11 -20.41
CA GLY A 327 -16.52 32.99 -21.59
C GLY A 327 -17.58 32.58 -22.61
N LEU A 328 -18.59 31.79 -22.21
CA LEU A 328 -19.89 31.72 -22.87
C LEU A 328 -20.76 32.87 -22.34
N ASP A 329 -21.61 33.44 -23.19
CA ASP A 329 -22.66 34.38 -22.76
C ASP A 329 -23.89 33.64 -22.21
N GLU A 330 -24.84 34.37 -21.62
CA GLU A 330 -26.04 33.78 -20.99
C GLU A 330 -26.93 33.03 -21.99
N HIS A 331 -26.97 33.47 -23.26
CA HIS A 331 -27.74 32.83 -24.31
C HIS A 331 -27.09 31.51 -24.77
N GLN A 332 -25.76 31.49 -24.87
CA GLN A 332 -24.97 30.27 -25.11
C GLN A 332 -25.09 29.27 -23.95
N LEU A 333 -25.14 29.74 -22.70
CA LEU A 333 -25.34 28.88 -21.53
C LEU A 333 -26.77 28.30 -21.47
N ALA A 334 -27.79 29.06 -21.86
CA ALA A 334 -29.17 28.59 -21.92
C ALA A 334 -29.35 27.44 -22.94
N GLN A 335 -28.59 27.44 -24.04
CA GLN A 335 -28.58 26.36 -25.05
C GLN A 335 -27.89 25.06 -24.58
N LEU A 336 -27.24 25.07 -23.41
CA LEU A 336 -26.53 23.93 -22.83
C LEU A 336 -27.32 23.27 -21.69
N GLN A 337 -28.65 23.29 -21.74
CA GLN A 337 -29.47 22.50 -20.83
C GLN A 337 -29.77 21.12 -21.46
N PRO A 338 -29.56 20.00 -20.74
CA PRO A 338 -29.95 18.69 -21.23
C PRO A 338 -31.47 18.60 -21.33
N ASP A 339 -31.96 17.97 -22.41
CA ASP A 339 -33.36 17.59 -22.52
C ASP A 339 -33.68 16.40 -21.59
N VAL A 340 -34.95 15.96 -21.57
CA VAL A 340 -35.41 14.90 -20.65
C VAL A 340 -34.64 13.59 -20.87
N LEU A 341 -34.37 13.22 -22.12
CA LEU A 341 -33.67 11.99 -22.48
C LEU A 341 -32.19 12.07 -22.11
N ALA A 342 -31.51 13.18 -22.45
CA ALA A 342 -30.12 13.40 -22.08
C ALA A 342 -29.95 13.47 -20.55
N LEU A 343 -30.89 14.08 -19.82
CA LEU A 343 -30.85 14.12 -18.36
C LEU A 343 -31.02 12.72 -17.74
N GLN A 344 -31.84 11.86 -18.34
CA GLN A 344 -32.00 10.46 -17.92
C GLN A 344 -30.69 9.67 -18.15
N GLU A 345 -30.05 9.79 -19.32
CA GLU A 345 -28.75 9.17 -19.59
C GLU A 345 -27.63 9.69 -18.66
N ILE A 346 -27.66 10.99 -18.33
CA ILE A 346 -26.73 11.61 -17.38
C ILE A 346 -26.94 11.07 -15.95
N LYS A 347 -28.20 10.90 -15.52
CA LYS A 347 -28.51 10.27 -14.23
C LYS A 347 -28.01 8.82 -14.15
N GLN A 348 -28.27 8.03 -15.18
CA GLN A 348 -27.87 6.62 -15.24
C GLN A 348 -26.34 6.42 -15.30
N SER A 349 -25.61 7.36 -15.90
CA SER A 349 -24.12 7.35 -15.93
C SER A 349 -23.46 7.95 -14.68
N ALA A 350 -24.23 8.52 -13.74
CA ALA A 350 -23.72 9.04 -12.47
C ALA A 350 -23.59 7.94 -11.40
N MET A 351 -22.82 6.88 -11.70
CA MET A 351 -22.68 5.65 -10.90
C MET A 351 -22.46 5.87 -9.39
N LEU A 352 -21.68 6.88 -9.01
CA LEU A 352 -21.44 7.20 -7.61
C LEU A 352 -22.72 7.65 -6.89
N GLU A 353 -23.57 8.41 -7.56
CA GLU A 353 -24.84 8.88 -7.00
C GLU A 353 -25.90 7.78 -7.04
N VAL A 354 -25.97 6.99 -8.12
CA VAL A 354 -26.86 5.84 -8.23
C VAL A 354 -26.67 4.88 -7.05
N TYR A 355 -25.43 4.45 -6.77
CA TYR A 355 -25.20 3.55 -5.62
C TYR A 355 -25.23 4.25 -4.26
N ALA A 356 -24.91 5.55 -4.16
CA ALA A 356 -25.13 6.31 -2.92
C ALA A 356 -26.62 6.35 -2.54
N LYS A 357 -27.51 6.35 -3.55
CA LYS A 357 -28.96 6.33 -3.38
C LYS A 357 -29.57 4.92 -3.30
N ALA A 358 -28.95 3.90 -3.89
CA ALA A 358 -29.50 2.55 -4.00
C ALA A 358 -28.93 1.50 -3.02
N VAL A 359 -27.77 1.71 -2.38
CA VAL A 359 -27.24 0.70 -1.44
C VAL A 359 -28.11 0.65 -0.17
N LEU A 360 -28.80 -0.49 -0.01
CA LEU A 360 -29.69 -0.80 1.10
C LEU A 360 -28.90 -1.20 2.35
N PHE A 361 -27.92 -2.09 2.15
CA PHE A 361 -27.16 -2.72 3.21
C PHE A 361 -25.67 -2.80 2.85
N ASP A 362 -24.82 -2.44 3.81
CA ASP A 362 -23.35 -2.48 3.72
C ASP A 362 -22.84 -3.53 4.71
N TYR A 363 -22.43 -4.68 4.19
CA TYR A 363 -21.64 -5.68 4.88
C TYR A 363 -20.38 -5.99 4.07
N SER A 364 -19.61 -4.95 3.76
CA SER A 364 -18.37 -5.04 3.00
C SER A 364 -17.26 -5.82 3.72
N TYR A 365 -16.09 -5.98 3.09
CA TYR A 365 -15.05 -6.88 3.58
C TYR A 365 -14.52 -6.51 4.97
N LYS A 366 -14.50 -5.22 5.37
CA LYS A 366 -14.15 -4.80 6.74
C LYS A 366 -14.97 -5.50 7.82
N TYR A 367 -16.29 -5.61 7.64
CA TYR A 367 -17.19 -6.16 8.64
C TYR A 367 -17.06 -7.69 8.69
N PHE A 368 -17.03 -8.33 7.52
CA PHE A 368 -16.77 -9.76 7.39
C PHE A 368 -15.45 -10.17 8.08
N TYR A 369 -14.36 -9.46 7.80
CA TYR A 369 -13.06 -9.74 8.40
C TYR A 369 -13.03 -9.44 9.92
N ALA A 370 -13.60 -8.31 10.35
CA ALA A 370 -13.62 -7.90 11.77
C ALA A 370 -14.47 -8.82 12.66
N ASP A 371 -15.54 -9.40 12.11
CA ASP A 371 -16.42 -10.35 12.81
C ASP A 371 -15.81 -11.78 12.90
N GLY A 372 -14.57 -11.95 12.43
CA GLY A 372 -13.85 -13.22 12.47
C GLY A 372 -14.15 -14.16 11.30
N TYR A 373 -14.89 -13.73 10.27
CA TYR A 373 -15.18 -14.59 9.12
C TYR A 373 -13.99 -14.67 8.16
N GLY A 374 -13.83 -15.85 7.55
CA GLY A 374 -12.75 -16.15 6.61
C GLY A 374 -11.37 -16.28 7.27
N LYS A 375 -10.41 -16.68 6.43
CA LYS A 375 -8.98 -16.84 6.75
C LYS A 375 -8.34 -15.50 7.08
N GLU A 376 -7.27 -15.54 7.88
CA GLU A 376 -6.29 -14.45 7.91
C GLU A 376 -5.61 -14.29 6.54
N SER A 377 -4.95 -13.15 6.30
CA SER A 377 -4.20 -12.93 5.08
C SER A 377 -2.79 -12.41 5.34
N GLN A 378 -1.81 -13.04 4.69
CA GLN A 378 -0.43 -12.56 4.62
C GLN A 378 -0.09 -12.32 3.15
N ILE A 379 0.36 -11.12 2.83
CA ILE A 379 0.69 -10.70 1.46
C ILE A 379 2.14 -10.22 1.45
N LEU A 380 2.92 -10.78 0.55
CA LEU A 380 4.31 -10.45 0.30
C LEU A 380 4.42 -9.94 -1.14
N ASN A 381 5.27 -8.95 -1.39
CA ASN A 381 5.53 -8.44 -2.73
C ASN A 381 7.03 -8.26 -2.94
N LEU A 382 7.61 -9.00 -3.89
CA LEU A 382 8.98 -8.79 -4.32
C LEU A 382 8.98 -7.80 -5.49
N ARG A 383 9.65 -6.66 -5.29
CA ARG A 383 9.79 -5.57 -6.27
C ARG A 383 10.54 -6.07 -7.51
N ASP A 384 10.18 -5.57 -8.68
CA ASP A 384 10.76 -5.97 -9.97
C ASP A 384 12.30 -5.91 -9.98
N GLU A 385 12.87 -4.84 -9.39
CA GLU A 385 14.31 -4.62 -9.21
C GLU A 385 15.00 -5.72 -8.39
N ASP A 386 14.30 -6.27 -7.39
CA ASP A 386 14.79 -7.29 -6.47
C ASP A 386 14.53 -8.72 -7.01
N TYR A 387 13.73 -8.89 -8.08
CA TYR A 387 13.34 -10.22 -8.59
C TYR A 387 14.51 -10.96 -9.24
N ALA A 388 15.32 -10.31 -10.10
CA ALA A 388 16.45 -10.97 -10.73
C ALA A 388 17.48 -11.55 -9.72
N PRO A 389 17.89 -10.85 -8.64
CA PRO A 389 18.79 -11.41 -7.64
C PRO A 389 18.14 -12.35 -6.60
N HIS A 390 16.84 -12.23 -6.31
CA HIS A 390 16.21 -12.94 -5.17
C HIS A 390 14.97 -13.78 -5.51
N GLY A 391 14.50 -13.77 -6.75
CA GLY A 391 13.23 -14.38 -7.18
C GLY A 391 13.14 -15.88 -6.93
N GLU A 392 14.20 -16.63 -7.19
CA GLU A 392 14.22 -18.08 -6.93
C GLU A 392 14.13 -18.40 -5.44
N MET A 393 14.83 -17.66 -4.57
CA MET A 393 14.75 -17.83 -3.12
C MET A 393 13.35 -17.49 -2.60
N TYR A 394 12.74 -16.42 -3.13
CA TYR A 394 11.38 -16.02 -2.82
C TYR A 394 10.33 -17.06 -3.26
N LEU A 395 10.51 -17.67 -4.44
CA LEU A 395 9.70 -18.79 -4.91
C LEU A 395 9.93 -20.08 -4.08
N THR A 396 11.16 -20.37 -3.65
CA THR A 396 11.46 -21.47 -2.71
C THR A 396 10.74 -21.24 -1.38
N ALA A 397 10.73 -20.01 -0.85
CA ALA A 397 9.97 -19.66 0.35
C ALA A 397 8.44 -19.79 0.15
N CYS A 398 7.92 -19.41 -1.03
CA CYS A 398 6.51 -19.62 -1.41
C CYS A 398 6.12 -21.11 -1.39
N LEU A 399 6.96 -21.96 -2.00
CA LEU A 399 6.80 -23.41 -1.96
C LEU A 399 6.85 -23.95 -0.53
N LEU A 400 7.81 -23.51 0.28
CA LEU A 400 7.99 -23.99 1.65
C LEU A 400 6.82 -23.59 2.56
N VAL A 401 6.24 -22.40 2.38
CA VAL A 401 5.02 -21.96 3.09
C VAL A 401 3.80 -22.80 2.67
N PHE A 402 3.66 -23.14 1.39
CA PHE A 402 2.61 -24.05 0.93
C PHE A 402 2.80 -25.48 1.50
N TYR A 403 4.00 -26.03 1.38
CA TYR A 403 4.36 -27.34 1.95
C TYR A 403 4.08 -27.39 3.45
N GLN A 404 4.42 -26.34 4.20
CA GLN A 404 4.15 -26.24 5.63
C GLN A 404 2.66 -26.42 5.96
N GLN A 405 1.76 -25.81 5.18
CA GLN A 405 0.32 -25.97 5.37
C GLN A 405 -0.12 -27.41 5.04
N LEU A 406 0.41 -28.01 3.98
CA LEU A 406 0.10 -29.39 3.60
C LEU A 406 0.59 -30.40 4.64
N TYR A 407 1.82 -30.20 5.14
CA TYR A 407 2.43 -30.98 6.21
C TYR A 407 1.60 -30.94 7.50
N LEU A 408 1.20 -29.74 7.94
CA LEU A 408 0.35 -29.57 9.13
C LEU A 408 -1.03 -30.21 8.97
N PHE A 409 -1.65 -30.05 7.79
CA PHE A 409 -2.94 -30.64 7.47
C PHE A 409 -2.91 -32.17 7.58
N GLU A 410 -1.88 -32.82 7.02
CA GLU A 410 -1.74 -34.27 7.05
C GLU A 410 -1.31 -34.78 8.44
N ARG A 411 -0.35 -34.13 9.11
CA ARG A 411 0.14 -34.51 10.46
C ARG A 411 -0.94 -34.42 11.53
N HIS A 412 -1.88 -33.47 11.42
CA HIS A 412 -2.88 -33.17 12.45
C HIS A 412 -4.34 -33.41 12.04
N GLN A 413 -4.60 -34.16 10.96
CA GLN A 413 -5.93 -34.38 10.38
C GLN A 413 -7.04 -34.69 11.42
N LYS A 414 -6.75 -35.51 12.44
CA LYS A 414 -7.69 -35.85 13.52
C LYS A 414 -8.01 -34.66 14.44
N ALA A 415 -7.01 -33.84 14.77
CA ALA A 415 -7.15 -32.70 15.68
C ALA A 415 -7.84 -31.50 15.00
N ILE A 416 -7.70 -31.36 13.68
CA ILE A 416 -8.33 -30.27 12.90
C ILE A 416 -9.70 -30.65 12.31
N ALA A 417 -10.17 -31.89 12.49
CA ALA A 417 -11.38 -32.41 11.86
C ALA A 417 -12.65 -31.59 12.18
N SER A 418 -12.77 -31.08 13.41
CA SER A 418 -13.88 -30.21 13.85
C SER A 418 -13.91 -28.86 13.12
N PHE A 419 -12.75 -28.34 12.72
CA PHE A 419 -12.57 -27.03 12.07
C PHE A 419 -12.78 -27.08 10.55
N GLN A 420 -12.87 -28.28 9.97
CA GLN A 420 -13.19 -28.50 8.55
C GLN A 420 -12.26 -27.77 7.58
N ILE A 421 -10.98 -27.69 7.93
CA ILE A 421 -9.93 -27.28 7.00
C ILE A 421 -9.93 -28.24 5.80
N GLU A 422 -9.81 -27.70 4.59
CA GLU A 422 -9.73 -28.48 3.36
C GLU A 422 -8.28 -28.70 2.94
N LYS A 423 -7.97 -29.81 2.23
CA LYS A 423 -6.60 -30.14 1.82
C LYS A 423 -6.00 -28.96 1.03
N PRO A 424 -4.85 -28.39 1.43
CA PRO A 424 -4.27 -27.22 0.79
C PRO A 424 -4.14 -27.31 -0.75
N LEU A 425 -4.24 -26.16 -1.40
CA LEU A 425 -4.06 -25.96 -2.84
C LEU A 425 -3.27 -24.67 -3.11
N TRP A 426 -2.21 -24.80 -3.89
CA TRP A 426 -1.38 -23.70 -4.37
C TRP A 426 -1.90 -23.21 -5.72
N VAL A 427 -2.10 -21.90 -5.87
CA VAL A 427 -2.65 -21.29 -7.10
C VAL A 427 -1.72 -20.21 -7.63
N PHE A 428 -1.26 -20.32 -8.87
CA PHE A 428 -0.63 -19.22 -9.60
C PHE A 428 -1.60 -18.61 -10.60
N VAL A 429 -1.55 -17.28 -10.72
CA VAL A 429 -2.27 -16.54 -11.76
C VAL A 429 -1.29 -15.63 -12.49
N GLY A 430 -1.15 -15.84 -13.80
CA GLY A 430 -0.33 -15.04 -14.70
C GLY A 430 -1.17 -14.27 -15.73
N ASN A 431 -0.57 -13.27 -16.35
CA ASN A 431 -1.16 -12.44 -17.40
C ASN A 431 -0.72 -12.92 -18.79
N LYS A 432 0.60 -13.12 -18.98
CA LYS A 432 1.21 -13.65 -20.21
C LYS A 432 1.15 -15.17 -20.23
N VAL A 433 0.66 -15.74 -21.33
CA VAL A 433 0.40 -17.18 -21.46
C VAL A 433 1.34 -17.87 -22.44
N ALA A 434 1.49 -17.39 -23.68
CA ALA A 434 2.10 -18.17 -24.77
C ALA A 434 3.43 -17.63 -25.34
N ASP A 435 3.94 -16.50 -24.83
CA ASP A 435 5.19 -15.88 -25.28
C ASP A 435 6.43 -16.52 -24.62
N ASP A 436 7.62 -16.29 -25.18
CA ASP A 436 8.91 -16.73 -24.60
C ASP A 436 9.20 -16.11 -23.22
N ASP A 437 8.52 -15.00 -22.87
CA ASP A 437 8.54 -14.33 -21.56
C ASP A 437 7.28 -14.63 -20.71
N SER A 438 6.60 -15.76 -20.99
CA SER A 438 5.37 -16.19 -20.31
C SER A 438 5.53 -16.32 -18.80
N ASP A 439 4.51 -15.86 -18.06
CA ASP A 439 4.46 -15.96 -16.60
C ASP A 439 4.38 -17.42 -16.14
N ILE A 440 3.69 -18.25 -16.94
CA ILE A 440 3.53 -19.69 -16.71
C ILE A 440 4.88 -20.37 -16.92
N LEU A 441 5.62 -19.98 -17.97
CA LEU A 441 6.94 -20.53 -18.24
C LEU A 441 7.93 -20.26 -17.10
N LYS A 442 7.92 -19.05 -16.50
CA LYS A 442 8.76 -18.72 -15.33
C LYS A 442 8.48 -19.64 -14.13
N ILE A 443 7.22 -20.00 -13.89
CA ILE A 443 6.86 -20.97 -12.84
C ILE A 443 7.32 -22.39 -13.21
N LEU A 444 7.18 -22.82 -14.47
CA LEU A 444 7.70 -24.13 -14.90
C LEU A 444 9.22 -24.22 -14.82
N GLN A 445 9.95 -23.17 -15.19
CA GLN A 445 11.40 -23.08 -15.04
C GLN A 445 11.83 -23.15 -13.58
N PHE A 446 11.13 -22.46 -12.67
CA PHE A 446 11.37 -22.59 -11.22
C PHE A 446 11.13 -24.02 -10.71
N LEU A 447 10.01 -24.66 -11.08
CA LEU A 447 9.71 -26.04 -10.68
C LEU A 447 10.71 -27.04 -11.26
N ALA A 448 11.13 -26.85 -12.51
CA ALA A 448 12.17 -27.65 -13.15
C ALA A 448 13.54 -27.48 -12.46
N HIS A 449 13.95 -26.25 -12.14
CA HIS A 449 15.17 -25.99 -11.38
C HIS A 449 15.11 -26.62 -9.97
N PHE A 450 13.95 -26.54 -9.30
CA PHE A 450 13.75 -27.17 -7.98
C PHE A 450 13.97 -28.69 -8.02
N LEU A 451 13.54 -29.35 -9.09
CA LEU A 451 13.70 -30.81 -9.28
C LEU A 451 15.09 -31.21 -9.81
N ASN A 452 15.73 -30.34 -10.61
CA ASN A 452 16.99 -30.63 -11.30
C ASN A 452 18.25 -30.29 -10.47
N ASP A 453 18.20 -29.35 -9.51
CA ASP A 453 19.36 -28.91 -8.71
C ASP A 453 19.12 -29.09 -7.19
N ARG A 454 19.02 -30.36 -6.80
CA ARG A 454 18.82 -30.79 -5.41
C ARG A 454 19.79 -30.14 -4.41
N ILE A 455 21.08 -30.05 -4.74
CA ILE A 455 22.11 -29.51 -3.82
C ILE A 455 21.89 -28.03 -3.56
N THR A 456 21.56 -27.23 -4.59
CA THR A 456 21.21 -25.83 -4.39
C THR A 456 19.94 -25.68 -3.57
N ILE A 457 18.91 -26.50 -3.82
CA ILE A 457 17.65 -26.44 -3.07
C ILE A 457 17.80 -26.81 -1.61
N GLU A 458 18.48 -27.91 -1.27
CA GLU A 458 18.72 -28.31 0.13
C GLU A 458 19.39 -27.17 0.92
N ARG A 459 20.38 -26.47 0.33
CA ARG A 459 20.98 -25.26 0.93
C ARG A 459 19.99 -24.10 1.11
N ARG A 460 19.09 -23.85 0.16
CA ARG A 460 18.05 -22.81 0.28
C ARG A 460 17.04 -23.16 1.38
N LEU A 461 16.68 -24.43 1.51
CA LEU A 461 15.83 -24.93 2.59
C LEU A 461 16.49 -24.73 3.96
N ASN A 462 17.78 -25.07 4.12
CA ASN A 462 18.54 -24.78 5.34
C ASN A 462 18.49 -23.29 5.73
N GLN A 463 18.74 -22.40 4.76
CA GLN A 463 18.74 -20.94 4.97
C GLN A 463 17.39 -20.42 5.49
N LEU A 464 16.28 -20.90 4.91
CA LEU A 464 14.93 -20.54 5.32
C LEU A 464 14.55 -21.14 6.68
N LEU A 465 14.91 -22.40 6.96
CA LEU A 465 14.66 -23.04 8.26
C LEU A 465 15.46 -22.42 9.41
N SER A 466 16.66 -21.92 9.14
CA SER A 466 17.59 -21.38 10.15
C SER A 466 17.19 -19.98 10.69
N ASP A 467 16.02 -19.45 10.33
CA ASP A 467 15.52 -18.11 10.70
C ASP A 467 16.46 -16.95 10.31
N THR A 468 17.39 -17.20 9.37
CA THR A 468 18.36 -16.21 8.89
C THR A 468 17.67 -15.15 8.05
N ALA A 469 18.18 -13.91 8.08
CA ALA A 469 17.55 -12.76 7.47
C ALA A 469 17.67 -12.71 5.93
N VAL A 470 17.64 -13.84 5.22
CA VAL A 470 17.90 -13.92 3.77
C VAL A 470 16.87 -13.15 2.94
N LEU A 471 15.62 -13.08 3.40
CA LEU A 471 14.56 -12.30 2.80
C LEU A 471 14.08 -11.23 3.80
N THR A 472 14.39 -9.96 3.54
CA THR A 472 14.01 -8.84 4.43
C THR A 472 12.95 -7.91 3.84
N ASN A 473 12.38 -7.09 4.71
CA ASN A 473 11.65 -5.89 4.29
C ASN A 473 12.59 -4.67 4.15
N ALA A 474 12.04 -3.51 3.79
CA ALA A 474 12.79 -2.27 3.62
C ALA A 474 13.51 -1.74 4.88
N LYS A 475 13.22 -2.30 6.07
CA LYS A 475 13.89 -1.99 7.35
C LYS A 475 15.02 -2.98 7.70
N GLY A 476 15.20 -4.07 6.94
CA GLY A 476 16.16 -5.14 7.25
C GLY A 476 15.61 -6.25 8.15
N GLU A 477 14.30 -6.28 8.39
CA GLU A 477 13.66 -7.29 9.25
C GLU A 477 13.37 -8.57 8.45
N ASN A 478 13.69 -9.74 8.99
CA ASN A 478 13.37 -11.05 8.36
C ASN A 478 11.84 -11.23 8.24
N ILE A 479 11.31 -11.31 7.01
CA ILE A 479 9.87 -11.43 6.76
C ILE A 479 9.28 -12.79 7.17
N PHE A 480 10.12 -13.82 7.23
CA PHE A 480 9.76 -15.19 7.61
C PHE A 480 10.16 -15.53 9.04
N ARG A 481 10.45 -14.52 9.88
CA ARG A 481 10.80 -14.72 11.29
C ARG A 481 9.78 -15.61 12.00
N GLY A 482 10.23 -16.76 12.49
CA GLY A 482 9.38 -17.75 13.17
C GLY A 482 8.32 -18.43 12.29
N GLN A 483 8.31 -18.20 10.97
CA GLN A 483 7.32 -18.80 10.07
C GLN A 483 7.41 -20.32 10.11
N PHE A 484 8.63 -20.86 9.97
CA PHE A 484 8.89 -22.28 9.76
C PHE A 484 9.15 -23.08 11.06
N VAL A 485 8.82 -22.54 12.24
CA VAL A 485 8.92 -23.27 13.52
C VAL A 485 8.28 -24.68 13.50
N PRO A 486 7.11 -24.91 12.86
CA PRO A 486 6.53 -26.27 12.72
C PRO A 486 7.36 -27.27 11.90
N LEU A 487 8.38 -26.80 11.19
CA LEU A 487 9.31 -27.61 10.39
C LEU A 487 10.70 -27.70 11.06
N MET A 488 10.85 -27.22 12.30
CA MET A 488 12.14 -27.21 13.01
C MET A 488 12.74 -28.62 13.20
N ASP A 489 11.91 -29.66 13.23
CA ASP A 489 12.32 -31.08 13.24
C ASP A 489 13.23 -31.46 12.03
N PHE A 490 13.20 -30.68 10.94
CA PHE A 490 14.01 -30.88 9.72
C PHE A 490 15.32 -30.08 9.67
N LEU A 491 15.61 -29.25 10.68
CA LEU A 491 16.83 -28.42 10.68
C LEU A 491 18.08 -29.32 10.79
N GLY A 492 18.97 -29.26 9.79
CA GLY A 492 20.11 -30.18 9.66
C GLY A 492 19.76 -31.55 9.04
N LYS A 493 18.55 -31.68 8.48
CA LYS A 493 18.01 -32.86 7.79
C LYS A 493 17.37 -32.48 6.45
N GLU A 494 18.01 -31.57 5.73
CA GLU A 494 17.44 -30.94 4.53
C GLU A 494 17.13 -31.95 3.41
N ALA A 495 17.89 -33.04 3.32
CA ALA A 495 17.61 -34.13 2.40
C ALA A 495 16.33 -34.91 2.77
N GLU A 496 16.00 -35.06 4.06
CA GLU A 496 14.71 -35.63 4.50
C GLU A 496 13.56 -34.69 4.14
N LEU A 497 13.72 -33.38 4.35
CA LEU A 497 12.72 -32.37 3.97
C LEU A 497 12.49 -32.32 2.45
N TYR A 498 13.56 -32.34 1.65
CA TYR A 498 13.45 -32.35 0.20
C TYR A 498 12.68 -33.60 -0.30
N ASN A 499 12.99 -34.77 0.26
CA ASN A 499 12.27 -36.01 -0.07
C ASN A 499 10.79 -35.96 0.34
N ASP A 500 10.45 -35.41 1.51
CA ASP A 500 9.04 -35.26 1.94
C ASP A 500 8.28 -34.22 1.09
N ILE A 501 8.96 -33.15 0.63
CA ILE A 501 8.42 -32.21 -0.37
C ILE A 501 8.12 -32.94 -1.68
N LEU A 502 9.05 -33.75 -2.21
CA LEU A 502 8.81 -34.55 -3.42
C LEU A 502 7.57 -35.45 -3.27
N GLN A 503 7.44 -36.12 -2.12
CA GLN A 503 6.34 -37.04 -1.86
C GLN A 503 5.00 -36.32 -1.72
N LYS A 504 4.94 -35.22 -0.96
CA LYS A 504 3.67 -34.52 -0.64
C LYS A 504 3.24 -33.50 -1.70
N VAL A 505 4.17 -32.81 -2.35
CA VAL A 505 3.87 -31.72 -3.29
C VAL A 505 3.95 -32.19 -4.74
N PHE A 506 4.87 -33.09 -5.07
CA PHE A 506 5.14 -33.54 -6.44
C PHE A 506 4.69 -34.98 -6.75
N ASN A 507 4.04 -35.65 -5.79
CA ASN A 507 3.51 -37.01 -5.89
C ASN A 507 4.56 -38.08 -6.29
N THR A 508 5.85 -37.87 -5.99
CA THR A 508 6.96 -38.78 -6.34
C THR A 508 7.84 -39.13 -5.13
N ALA A 509 8.34 -40.36 -5.10
CA ALA A 509 9.32 -40.83 -4.10
C ALA A 509 10.76 -40.89 -4.66
N ILE A 510 10.96 -40.47 -5.91
CA ILE A 510 12.26 -40.47 -6.61
C ILE A 510 12.50 -39.13 -7.31
N ASP A 511 13.78 -38.77 -7.42
CA ASP A 511 14.24 -37.65 -8.24
C ASP A 511 13.87 -37.88 -9.72
N GLY A 512 13.45 -36.83 -10.42
CA GLY A 512 13.03 -36.91 -11.81
C GLY A 512 12.73 -35.54 -12.41
N ARG A 513 12.65 -35.46 -13.75
CA ARG A 513 12.36 -34.22 -14.47
C ARG A 513 10.87 -33.89 -14.44
N LEU A 514 10.56 -32.59 -14.43
CA LEU A 514 9.21 -32.08 -14.65
C LEU A 514 8.73 -32.51 -16.05
N GLN A 515 7.51 -33.01 -16.13
CA GLN A 515 6.82 -33.34 -17.37
C GLN A 515 5.55 -32.49 -17.51
N VAL A 516 5.37 -31.87 -18.68
CA VAL A 516 4.21 -31.05 -19.05
C VAL A 516 3.42 -31.80 -20.13
N ALA A 517 2.21 -32.26 -19.80
CA ALA A 517 1.40 -33.08 -20.70
C ALA A 517 0.16 -32.33 -21.20
N LEU A 518 0.08 -32.03 -22.50
CA LEU A 518 -1.13 -31.45 -23.11
C LEU A 518 -2.28 -32.46 -23.08
N LEU A 519 -3.45 -32.06 -22.56
CA LEU A 519 -4.64 -32.93 -22.50
C LEU A 519 -5.55 -32.66 -23.71
N ASN A 520 -5.64 -33.62 -24.65
CA ASN A 520 -6.41 -33.47 -25.90
C ASN A 520 -7.88 -33.94 -25.80
N ASN A 521 -8.34 -34.33 -24.61
CA ASN A 521 -9.70 -34.80 -24.37
C ASN A 521 -10.73 -33.66 -24.52
N LYS A 522 -11.86 -33.90 -25.22
CA LYS A 522 -12.97 -32.92 -25.36
C LYS A 522 -13.51 -32.38 -24.02
N ASN A 523 -13.37 -33.14 -22.93
CA ASN A 523 -13.78 -32.71 -21.60
C ASN A 523 -12.72 -31.94 -20.81
N ALA A 524 -11.49 -31.83 -21.33
CA ALA A 524 -10.32 -31.19 -20.71
C ALA A 524 -9.69 -30.12 -21.62
N GLU A 525 -10.47 -29.52 -22.52
CA GLU A 525 -9.98 -28.52 -23.47
C GLU A 525 -9.45 -27.27 -22.75
N GLY A 526 -8.17 -26.96 -22.99
CA GLY A 526 -7.46 -25.88 -22.30
C GLY A 526 -6.61 -26.32 -21.10
N GLU A 527 -6.54 -27.63 -20.81
CA GLU A 527 -5.75 -28.18 -19.70
C GLU A 527 -4.38 -28.74 -20.15
N LEU A 528 -3.35 -28.53 -19.33
CA LEU A 528 -2.11 -29.31 -19.34
C LEU A 528 -1.88 -29.89 -17.94
N ALA A 529 -1.42 -31.15 -17.85
CA ALA A 529 -1.05 -31.78 -16.58
C ALA A 529 0.45 -31.58 -16.27
N LEU A 530 0.77 -31.49 -14.98
CA LEU A 530 2.14 -31.43 -14.46
C LEU A 530 2.42 -32.67 -13.62
N SER A 531 3.48 -33.40 -13.96
CA SER A 531 3.95 -34.63 -13.30
C SER A 531 5.48 -34.64 -13.18
N VAL A 532 6.03 -35.59 -12.44
CA VAL A 532 7.48 -35.85 -12.39
C VAL A 532 7.77 -37.22 -12.97
N GLY A 533 8.45 -37.27 -14.13
CA GLY A 533 8.59 -38.50 -14.91
C GLY A 533 7.23 -39.18 -15.19
N ASN A 534 7.08 -40.42 -14.71
CA ASN A 534 5.84 -41.20 -14.83
C ASN A 534 4.95 -41.18 -13.56
N ALA A 535 5.23 -40.29 -12.60
CA ALA A 535 4.43 -40.16 -11.38
C ALA A 535 3.03 -39.59 -11.68
N PRO A 536 2.03 -39.79 -10.78
CA PRO A 536 0.73 -39.14 -10.88
C PRO A 536 0.85 -37.62 -11.00
N ALA A 537 -0.04 -37.00 -11.78
CA ALA A 537 -0.04 -35.55 -11.92
C ALA A 537 -0.27 -34.87 -10.55
N PHE A 538 0.57 -33.91 -10.22
CA PHE A 538 0.47 -33.08 -9.01
C PHE A 538 -0.10 -31.69 -9.30
N GLY A 539 -0.08 -31.27 -10.56
CA GLY A 539 -0.54 -29.95 -10.98
C GLY A 539 -1.35 -29.96 -12.26
N VAL A 540 -2.11 -28.88 -12.47
CA VAL A 540 -2.82 -28.60 -13.72
C VAL A 540 -2.66 -27.14 -14.11
N ILE A 541 -2.37 -26.90 -15.39
CA ILE A 541 -2.45 -25.59 -16.04
C ILE A 541 -3.82 -25.50 -16.72
N ASN A 542 -4.58 -24.42 -16.50
CA ASN A 542 -5.86 -24.17 -17.20
C ASN A 542 -5.84 -22.78 -17.86
N ILE A 543 -5.77 -22.76 -19.18
CA ILE A 543 -5.56 -21.55 -19.99
C ILE A 543 -6.38 -21.53 -21.28
N GLY A 544 -6.52 -20.33 -21.85
CA GLY A 544 -7.26 -20.11 -23.09
C GLY A 544 -6.66 -20.82 -24.31
N ASP A 545 -5.33 -20.89 -24.41
CA ASP A 545 -4.61 -21.54 -25.51
C ASP A 545 -3.54 -22.50 -24.99
N ALA A 546 -3.97 -23.68 -24.54
CA ALA A 546 -3.08 -24.75 -24.12
C ALA A 546 -2.23 -25.33 -25.26
N LYS A 547 -2.73 -25.27 -26.50
CA LYS A 547 -2.04 -25.84 -27.68
C LYS A 547 -0.92 -24.94 -28.19
N GLY A 548 -1.11 -23.63 -28.19
CA GLY A 548 -0.05 -22.66 -28.42
C GLY A 548 1.02 -22.75 -27.33
N PHE A 549 0.60 -22.75 -26.05
CA PHE A 549 1.54 -22.86 -24.94
C PHE A 549 2.37 -24.16 -24.96
N ALA A 550 1.77 -25.31 -25.30
CA ALA A 550 2.50 -26.57 -25.42
C ALA A 550 3.66 -26.48 -26.44
N LYS A 551 3.47 -25.79 -27.57
CA LYS A 551 4.54 -25.57 -28.56
C LYS A 551 5.65 -24.65 -28.04
N THR A 552 5.30 -23.61 -27.27
CA THR A 552 6.29 -22.76 -26.60
C THR A 552 7.07 -23.58 -25.56
N ALA A 553 6.38 -24.44 -24.81
CA ALA A 553 6.98 -25.35 -23.83
C ALA A 553 7.92 -26.40 -24.46
N GLU A 554 7.60 -26.93 -25.65
CA GLU A 554 8.46 -27.83 -26.44
C GLU A 554 9.83 -27.21 -26.83
N THR A 555 9.99 -25.88 -26.81
CA THR A 555 11.28 -25.21 -27.09
C THR A 555 12.28 -25.29 -25.93
N GLN A 556 11.79 -25.58 -24.72
CA GLN A 556 12.56 -25.50 -23.48
C GLN A 556 13.35 -26.79 -23.24
N ARG A 557 14.47 -26.69 -22.50
CA ARG A 557 15.34 -27.84 -22.20
C ARG A 557 15.32 -28.28 -20.74
N ASP A 558 14.72 -27.48 -19.86
CA ASP A 558 14.74 -27.71 -18.41
C ASP A 558 13.77 -28.80 -17.97
N PHE A 559 12.70 -29.00 -18.73
CA PHE A 559 11.63 -29.97 -18.49
C PHE A 559 11.20 -30.65 -19.81
N ASP A 560 10.39 -31.70 -19.71
CA ASP A 560 9.98 -32.52 -20.85
C ASP A 560 8.50 -32.23 -21.22
N THR A 561 8.18 -32.12 -22.51
CA THR A 561 6.79 -31.88 -22.98
C THR A 561 6.25 -33.09 -23.73
N VAL A 562 5.01 -33.50 -23.43
CA VAL A 562 4.33 -34.66 -24.02
C VAL A 562 2.87 -34.36 -24.35
N GLN A 563 2.20 -35.26 -25.07
CA GLN A 563 0.76 -35.20 -25.34
C GLN A 563 0.05 -36.42 -24.75
N ASN A 564 -1.18 -36.23 -24.24
CA ASN A 564 -1.98 -37.29 -23.66
C ASN A 564 -3.45 -37.17 -24.10
N ASP A 565 -3.88 -38.08 -24.96
CA ASP A 565 -5.22 -38.07 -25.55
C ASP A 565 -6.31 -38.71 -24.68
N PHE A 566 -5.92 -39.49 -23.66
CA PHE A 566 -6.84 -40.37 -22.91
C PHE A 566 -7.11 -39.92 -21.47
N SER A 567 -6.36 -38.95 -20.94
CA SER A 567 -6.55 -38.44 -19.59
C SER A 567 -7.90 -37.70 -19.40
N PRO A 568 -8.56 -37.85 -18.25
CA PRO A 568 -9.72 -37.05 -17.87
C PRO A 568 -9.30 -35.63 -17.45
N SER A 569 -10.26 -34.69 -17.41
CA SER A 569 -10.05 -33.36 -16.83
C SER A 569 -9.56 -33.47 -15.38
N LEU A 570 -8.44 -32.83 -15.10
CA LEU A 570 -7.88 -32.68 -13.76
C LEU A 570 -8.53 -31.47 -13.06
N PHE A 571 -8.80 -30.41 -13.83
CA PHE A 571 -9.42 -29.19 -13.32
C PHE A 571 -10.80 -29.44 -12.72
N ARG A 572 -11.65 -30.28 -13.35
CA ARG A 572 -12.96 -30.67 -12.78
C ARG A 572 -12.82 -31.45 -11.47
N LYS A 573 -11.75 -32.23 -11.29
CA LYS A 573 -11.51 -33.05 -10.09
C LYS A 573 -10.91 -32.27 -8.91
N ILE A 574 -10.40 -31.05 -9.13
CA ILE A 574 -9.58 -30.31 -8.15
C ILE A 574 -10.29 -30.02 -6.81
N ASN A 575 -11.62 -30.00 -6.79
CA ASN A 575 -12.43 -29.75 -5.60
C ASN A 575 -12.92 -31.03 -4.89
N HIS A 576 -12.55 -32.22 -5.37
CA HIS A 576 -12.81 -33.47 -4.67
C HIS A 576 -11.88 -33.61 -3.46
N LYS A 577 -12.36 -34.25 -2.38
CA LYS A 577 -11.58 -34.49 -1.16
C LYS A 577 -10.33 -35.33 -1.44
N ASP A 578 -10.47 -36.32 -2.32
CA ASP A 578 -9.42 -37.26 -2.71
C ASP A 578 -8.65 -36.75 -3.95
N SER A 579 -8.45 -35.43 -4.06
CA SER A 579 -7.72 -34.81 -5.17
C SER A 579 -6.23 -34.72 -4.87
N ASP A 580 -5.43 -35.47 -5.64
CA ASP A 580 -3.96 -35.44 -5.61
C ASP A 580 -3.35 -34.23 -6.36
N ILE A 581 -4.20 -33.30 -6.82
CA ILE A 581 -3.75 -32.04 -7.43
C ILE A 581 -3.49 -31.02 -6.32
N HIS A 582 -2.24 -30.57 -6.23
CA HIS A 582 -1.71 -29.63 -5.24
C HIS A 582 -1.35 -28.27 -5.85
N LEU A 583 -1.20 -28.20 -7.18
CA LEU A 583 -0.86 -26.99 -7.91
C LEU A 583 -1.87 -26.67 -9.02
N LEU A 584 -2.26 -25.41 -9.13
CA LEU A 584 -3.08 -24.88 -10.21
C LEU A 584 -2.42 -23.65 -10.80
N ILE A 585 -2.15 -23.64 -12.10
CA ILE A 585 -1.66 -22.45 -12.81
C ILE A 585 -2.73 -21.98 -13.79
N GLY A 586 -3.21 -20.75 -13.62
CA GLY A 586 -4.29 -20.16 -14.42
C GLY A 586 -3.88 -18.85 -15.09
N SER A 587 -4.70 -18.43 -16.06
CA SER A 587 -4.64 -17.08 -16.64
C SER A 587 -5.91 -16.27 -16.33
N LYS A 588 -6.05 -15.09 -16.93
CA LYS A 588 -7.20 -14.18 -16.77
C LYS A 588 -8.58 -14.88 -16.86
N LYS A 589 -8.72 -15.87 -17.75
CA LYS A 589 -9.94 -16.70 -17.95
C LYS A 589 -10.37 -17.47 -16.70
N PHE A 590 -9.42 -17.88 -15.87
CA PHE A 590 -9.66 -18.70 -14.67
C PHE A 590 -10.25 -17.88 -13.51
N THR A 591 -9.93 -16.58 -13.42
CA THR A 591 -10.31 -15.72 -12.29
C THR A 591 -11.82 -15.57 -12.10
N GLU A 592 -12.63 -15.86 -13.12
CA GLU A 592 -14.02 -15.42 -13.18
C GLU A 592 -15.04 -16.55 -12.91
N GLY A 593 -14.68 -17.82 -13.12
CA GLY A 593 -15.62 -18.95 -13.12
C GLY A 593 -15.28 -20.13 -12.18
N TRP A 594 -14.36 -19.96 -11.22
CA TRP A 594 -13.96 -21.04 -10.30
C TRP A 594 -13.88 -20.60 -8.84
N SER A 595 -14.22 -21.51 -7.93
CA SER A 595 -14.17 -21.33 -6.49
C SER A 595 -13.65 -22.61 -5.82
N SER A 596 -12.80 -22.47 -4.81
CA SER A 596 -12.38 -23.58 -3.95
C SER A 596 -12.07 -23.09 -2.54
N TRP A 597 -12.47 -23.90 -1.55
CA TRP A 597 -12.10 -23.70 -0.15
C TRP A 597 -10.65 -24.11 0.15
N ARG A 598 -10.05 -24.91 -0.75
CA ARG A 598 -8.68 -25.46 -0.63
C ARG A 598 -7.57 -24.41 -0.76
N VAL A 599 -7.84 -23.27 -1.41
CA VAL A 599 -6.81 -22.25 -1.70
C VAL A 599 -6.15 -21.77 -0.41
N SER A 600 -4.84 -21.96 -0.28
CA SER A 600 -4.09 -21.60 0.95
C SER A 600 -2.86 -20.75 0.65
N THR A 601 -2.26 -20.93 -0.53
CA THR A 601 -1.16 -20.09 -1.04
C THR A 601 -1.47 -19.66 -2.47
N MET A 602 -1.22 -18.40 -2.77
CA MET A 602 -1.40 -17.79 -4.08
C MET A 602 -0.13 -17.10 -4.56
N GLY A 603 0.26 -17.28 -5.83
CA GLY A 603 1.28 -16.49 -6.49
C GLY A 603 0.69 -15.65 -7.62
N LEU A 604 0.97 -14.34 -7.64
CA LEU A 604 0.43 -13.39 -8.60
C LEU A 604 1.58 -12.77 -9.39
N LEU A 605 1.70 -13.15 -10.68
CA LEU A 605 2.80 -12.75 -11.55
C LEU A 605 2.39 -11.61 -12.49
N ASN A 606 3.23 -10.58 -12.60
CA ASN A 606 3.12 -9.50 -13.60
C ASN A 606 1.71 -8.89 -13.72
N MET A 607 0.96 -8.84 -12.60
CA MET A 607 -0.36 -8.24 -12.56
C MET A 607 -0.26 -6.75 -12.26
N GLY A 608 -0.88 -5.93 -13.10
CA GLY A 608 -0.81 -4.48 -13.05
C GLY A 608 -2.06 -3.80 -12.48
N LYS A 609 -2.13 -2.48 -12.68
CA LYS A 609 -3.22 -1.60 -12.22
C LYS A 609 -4.51 -1.68 -13.05
N SER A 610 -4.59 -2.62 -14.00
CA SER A 610 -5.83 -2.87 -14.76
C SER A 610 -6.52 -4.17 -14.33
N GLU A 611 -5.83 -4.96 -13.51
CA GLU A 611 -6.22 -6.29 -13.07
C GLU A 611 -6.74 -6.31 -11.62
N GLY A 612 -6.62 -5.21 -10.87
CA GLY A 612 -6.93 -5.16 -9.44
C GLY A 612 -8.31 -5.70 -9.06
N SER A 613 -9.35 -5.40 -9.83
CA SER A 613 -10.71 -5.92 -9.58
C SER A 613 -10.81 -7.45 -9.66
N GLN A 614 -10.02 -8.10 -10.53
CA GLN A 614 -9.94 -9.57 -10.61
C GLN A 614 -9.12 -10.15 -9.47
N ILE A 615 -8.04 -9.48 -9.05
CA ILE A 615 -7.22 -9.88 -7.89
C ILE A 615 -8.06 -9.83 -6.61
N ILE A 616 -8.91 -8.82 -6.46
CA ILE A 616 -9.84 -8.69 -5.34
C ILE A 616 -10.90 -9.81 -5.35
N GLN A 617 -11.41 -10.18 -6.53
CA GLN A 617 -12.32 -11.33 -6.67
C GLN A 617 -11.64 -12.66 -6.31
N LEU A 618 -10.38 -12.86 -6.73
CA LEU A 618 -9.56 -14.01 -6.34
C LEU A 618 -9.30 -14.04 -4.83
N PHE A 619 -8.90 -12.91 -4.24
CA PHE A 619 -8.68 -12.73 -2.81
C PHE A 619 -9.93 -13.13 -2.01
N GLY A 620 -11.09 -12.55 -2.35
CA GLY A 620 -12.38 -12.87 -1.75
C GLY A 620 -12.83 -14.34 -1.94
N ARG A 621 -12.25 -15.07 -2.91
CA ARG A 621 -12.45 -16.51 -3.07
C ARG A 621 -11.44 -17.33 -2.25
N GLY A 622 -10.19 -16.86 -2.12
CA GLY A 622 -9.13 -17.51 -1.34
C GLY A 622 -9.34 -17.45 0.17
N VAL A 623 -9.84 -16.31 0.70
CA VAL A 623 -10.09 -16.13 2.15
C VAL A 623 -11.26 -16.97 2.69
N ARG A 624 -11.92 -17.77 1.85
CA ARG A 624 -13.06 -18.60 2.26
C ARG A 624 -12.60 -19.74 3.17
N LEU A 625 -13.29 -19.91 4.30
CA LEU A 625 -13.05 -20.93 5.33
C LEU A 625 -14.40 -21.53 5.77
N LYS A 626 -14.47 -22.85 5.97
CA LYS A 626 -15.67 -23.51 6.52
C LYS A 626 -15.82 -23.25 8.03
N GLY A 627 -14.71 -23.34 8.75
CA GLY A 627 -14.65 -23.08 10.19
C GLY A 627 -15.31 -24.17 11.02
N GLN A 628 -15.13 -24.08 12.34
CA GLN A 628 -15.72 -25.06 13.25
C GLN A 628 -17.24 -25.05 13.15
N GLY A 629 -17.84 -26.23 12.93
CA GLY A 629 -19.30 -26.38 12.83
C GLY A 629 -19.95 -25.58 11.68
N TYR A 630 -19.26 -25.36 10.56
CA TYR A 630 -19.72 -24.48 9.48
C TYR A 630 -19.99 -23.02 9.93
N SER A 631 -19.29 -22.54 10.96
CA SER A 631 -19.40 -21.16 11.43
C SER A 631 -18.95 -20.11 10.40
N LEU A 632 -18.14 -20.52 9.42
CA LEU A 632 -17.38 -19.66 8.47
C LEU A 632 -16.34 -18.74 9.15
N LYS A 633 -16.16 -18.88 10.48
CA LYS A 633 -15.21 -18.10 11.27
C LYS A 633 -13.88 -18.85 11.43
N ARG A 634 -12.79 -18.09 11.54
CA ARG A 634 -11.47 -18.60 11.96
C ARG A 634 -11.43 -18.79 13.47
N SER A 635 -10.64 -19.77 13.92
CA SER A 635 -10.47 -20.08 15.34
C SER A 635 -9.87 -18.92 16.14
N GLN A 636 -10.37 -18.71 17.34
CA GLN A 636 -9.73 -17.88 18.36
C GLN A 636 -8.60 -18.65 19.06
N GLU A 637 -7.67 -17.94 19.68
CA GLU A 637 -6.47 -18.55 20.28
C GLU A 637 -6.77 -19.59 21.37
N ASN A 638 -7.84 -19.37 22.15
CA ASN A 638 -8.35 -20.27 23.17
C ASN A 638 -9.09 -21.51 22.60
N GLU A 639 -9.48 -21.50 21.33
CA GLU A 639 -10.15 -22.63 20.66
C GLU A 639 -9.14 -23.58 19.99
N ARG A 640 -7.90 -23.13 19.77
CA ARG A 640 -6.88 -23.85 19.01
C ARG A 640 -6.28 -25.01 19.81
N PRO A 641 -6.20 -26.23 19.23
CA PRO A 641 -5.41 -27.31 19.81
C PRO A 641 -3.92 -26.93 19.89
N GLN A 642 -3.30 -27.12 21.05
CA GLN A 642 -1.88 -26.81 21.25
C GLN A 642 -0.97 -27.62 20.31
N GLY A 643 0.08 -26.98 19.78
CA GLY A 643 1.08 -27.61 18.91
C GLY A 643 0.61 -27.95 17.49
N VAL A 644 -0.64 -27.64 17.12
CA VAL A 644 -1.20 -27.92 15.77
C VAL A 644 -0.96 -26.77 14.79
N PHE A 645 -0.65 -25.56 15.28
CA PHE A 645 -0.43 -24.36 14.47
C PHE A 645 -1.61 -24.06 13.50
N LEU A 646 -2.84 -24.22 14.00
CA LEU A 646 -4.08 -24.08 13.23
C LEU A 646 -4.19 -22.68 12.58
N GLU A 647 -3.63 -21.65 13.19
CA GLU A 647 -3.56 -20.30 12.63
C GLU A 647 -2.86 -20.24 11.26
N LYS A 648 -1.87 -21.11 11.03
CA LYS A 648 -1.17 -21.19 9.74
C LYS A 648 -2.02 -21.89 8.68
N LEU A 649 -2.88 -22.84 9.06
CA LEU A 649 -3.86 -23.48 8.17
C LEU A 649 -5.04 -22.55 7.85
N GLU A 650 -5.40 -21.66 8.78
CA GLU A 650 -6.41 -20.62 8.62
C GLU A 650 -5.87 -19.31 8.02
N THR A 651 -4.66 -19.33 7.42
CA THR A 651 -4.06 -18.17 6.74
C THR A 651 -4.01 -18.39 5.22
N LEU A 652 -4.43 -17.38 4.45
CA LEU A 652 -4.19 -17.26 3.01
C LEU A 652 -2.86 -16.51 2.79
N ASN A 653 -1.89 -17.17 2.19
CA ASN A 653 -0.61 -16.57 1.82
C ASN A 653 -0.65 -16.09 0.37
N ILE A 654 -0.17 -14.88 0.09
CA ILE A 654 -0.18 -14.28 -1.24
C ILE A 654 1.20 -13.73 -1.56
N PHE A 655 1.77 -14.16 -2.67
CA PHE A 655 3.12 -13.80 -3.13
C PHE A 655 3.01 -13.04 -4.47
N GLY A 656 3.13 -11.72 -4.41
CA GLY A 656 3.34 -10.87 -5.58
C GLY A 656 4.74 -11.04 -6.14
N ILE A 657 4.82 -11.26 -7.45
CA ILE A 657 6.05 -11.46 -8.23
C ILE A 657 6.05 -10.43 -9.38
N ALA A 658 6.98 -9.47 -9.32
CA ALA A 658 7.10 -8.38 -10.29
C ALA A 658 5.76 -7.65 -10.53
N ALA A 659 5.09 -7.28 -9.44
CA ALA A 659 3.64 -7.08 -9.45
C ALA A 659 3.23 -5.65 -9.03
N GLY A 660 2.92 -4.82 -10.01
CA GLY A 660 2.51 -3.42 -9.83
C GLY A 660 1.11 -3.21 -9.23
N TYR A 661 0.35 -4.27 -8.97
CA TYR A 661 -0.99 -4.20 -8.38
C TYR A 661 -1.00 -3.83 -6.89
N MET A 662 0.14 -3.90 -6.18
CA MET A 662 0.16 -3.76 -4.71
C MET A 662 -0.39 -2.40 -4.22
N GLU A 663 -0.10 -1.30 -4.93
CA GLU A 663 -0.71 0.01 -4.64
C GLU A 663 -2.24 0.01 -4.80
N GLU A 664 -2.76 -0.70 -5.81
CA GLU A 664 -4.21 -0.82 -6.02
C GLU A 664 -4.85 -1.73 -4.97
N PHE A 665 -4.16 -2.77 -4.51
CA PHE A 665 -4.62 -3.62 -3.43
C PHE A 665 -4.64 -2.90 -2.07
N LYS A 666 -3.60 -2.11 -1.75
CA LYS A 666 -3.61 -1.19 -0.60
C LYS A 666 -4.78 -0.21 -0.69
N LYS A 667 -5.01 0.37 -1.87
CA LYS A 667 -6.13 1.28 -2.13
C LYS A 667 -7.47 0.57 -1.92
N TYR A 668 -7.63 -0.66 -2.40
CA TYR A 668 -8.83 -1.46 -2.17
C TYR A 668 -9.09 -1.71 -0.68
N LEU A 669 -8.10 -2.21 0.07
CA LEU A 669 -8.24 -2.42 1.52
C LEU A 669 -8.65 -1.11 2.22
N LYS A 670 -8.01 0.02 1.87
CA LYS A 670 -8.35 1.35 2.39
C LYS A 670 -9.76 1.82 2.01
N GLU A 671 -10.19 1.59 0.77
CA GLU A 671 -11.53 1.93 0.29
C GLU A 671 -12.63 1.11 0.97
N GLU A 672 -12.33 -0.16 1.25
CA GLU A 672 -13.13 -1.05 2.09
C GLU A 672 -13.04 -0.72 3.59
N GLY A 673 -12.26 0.28 4.02
CA GLY A 673 -12.13 0.67 5.43
C GLY A 673 -11.19 -0.19 6.28
N ILE A 674 -10.36 -1.04 5.67
CA ILE A 674 -9.27 -1.79 6.33
C ILE A 674 -7.96 -1.01 6.19
N THR A 675 -7.51 -0.39 7.27
CA THR A 675 -6.30 0.46 7.31
C THR A 675 -5.01 -0.36 7.10
N PRO A 676 -4.36 -0.34 5.91
CA PRO A 676 -3.28 -1.27 5.58
C PRO A 676 -1.97 -0.98 6.31
N PRO A 677 -1.09 -1.98 6.52
CA PRO A 677 0.37 -1.83 6.43
C PRO A 677 0.98 -0.74 7.33
N ASP A 678 1.55 0.38 6.85
CA ASP A 678 1.29 1.13 5.61
C ASP A 678 0.79 2.52 6.03
N GLU A 679 -0.49 2.65 6.41
CA GLU A 679 -1.07 3.89 6.97
C GLU A 679 -0.72 4.08 8.45
N VAL A 680 0.57 4.36 8.63
CA VAL A 680 1.09 5.32 9.58
C VAL A 680 0.19 6.57 9.60
N LEU A 681 -0.24 7.05 10.78
CA LEU A 681 -0.94 8.34 10.85
C LEU A 681 0.05 9.42 10.47
N THR A 682 -0.27 10.27 9.51
CA THR A 682 0.59 11.41 9.16
C THR A 682 -0.01 12.72 9.68
N ILE A 683 0.85 13.56 10.27
CA ILE A 683 0.53 14.95 10.60
C ILE A 683 1.58 15.84 9.94
N ASP A 684 1.16 16.61 8.94
CA ASP A 684 1.93 17.72 8.41
C ASP A 684 1.69 18.95 9.30
N PHE A 685 2.72 19.34 10.04
CA PHE A 685 2.71 20.44 10.99
C PHE A 685 3.45 21.62 10.36
N LYS A 686 2.76 22.73 10.12
CA LYS A 686 3.41 23.92 9.55
C LYS A 686 4.08 24.76 10.63
N VAL A 687 5.35 25.11 10.42
CA VAL A 687 6.03 26.09 11.28
C VAL A 687 5.65 27.50 10.86
N ARG A 688 5.90 28.47 11.74
CA ARG A 688 5.72 29.89 11.45
C ARG A 688 7.08 30.52 11.14
N ALA A 689 7.24 31.07 9.95
CA ALA A 689 8.39 31.92 9.62
C ALA A 689 8.36 33.20 10.46
N ASN A 690 9.55 33.68 10.85
CA ASN A 690 9.77 34.91 11.60
C ASN A 690 10.93 35.70 10.96
N LEU A 691 10.74 36.10 9.69
CA LEU A 691 11.73 36.89 8.96
C LEU A 691 11.61 38.39 9.32
N PRO A 692 12.73 39.11 9.42
CA PRO A 692 12.74 40.55 9.68
C PRO A 692 12.19 41.39 8.51
N GLN A 693 11.83 42.66 8.82
CA GLN A 693 11.42 43.63 7.80
C GLN A 693 12.56 44.08 6.89
N ARG A 694 13.82 43.94 7.32
CA ARG A 694 15.03 44.17 6.49
C ARG A 694 15.54 42.83 5.97
N THR A 695 15.98 42.77 4.71
CA THR A 695 16.47 41.53 4.11
C THR A 695 17.80 41.09 4.71
N LEU A 696 17.86 39.83 5.18
CA LEU A 696 19.09 39.22 5.67
C LEU A 696 19.98 38.81 4.49
N LYS A 697 21.29 38.98 4.65
CA LYS A 697 22.29 38.65 3.65
C LYS A 697 22.90 37.27 3.93
N THR A 698 23.00 36.43 2.92
CA THR A 698 23.61 35.09 2.99
C THR A 698 24.50 34.85 1.77
N LEU A 699 25.17 33.71 1.67
CA LEU A 699 26.10 33.42 0.58
C LEU A 699 25.59 32.32 -0.36
N GLN A 700 25.69 32.59 -1.67
CA GLN A 700 25.35 31.65 -2.74
C GLN A 700 26.49 31.52 -3.75
N LEU A 701 26.63 30.33 -4.36
CA LEU A 701 27.66 30.06 -5.37
C LEU A 701 27.46 30.98 -6.58
N LYS A 702 28.48 31.79 -6.87
CA LYS A 702 28.51 32.74 -8.01
C LYS A 702 28.09 32.06 -9.31
N ASP A 703 27.21 32.71 -10.07
CA ASP A 703 26.85 32.17 -11.38
C ASP A 703 28.06 32.14 -12.32
N GLY A 704 28.13 31.10 -13.16
CA GLY A 704 29.29 30.78 -14.00
C GLY A 704 30.21 29.69 -13.42
N TYR A 705 30.16 29.41 -12.11
CA TYR A 705 31.00 28.41 -11.45
C TYR A 705 30.35 27.02 -11.28
N LYS A 706 29.08 26.84 -11.67
CA LYS A 706 28.39 25.55 -11.56
C LYS A 706 28.85 24.58 -12.65
N ASP A 707 29.37 23.42 -12.22
CA ASP A 707 29.57 22.20 -13.03
C ASP A 707 30.17 22.39 -14.44
N ASN A 708 29.32 22.59 -15.46
CA ASN A 708 29.64 22.68 -16.90
C ASN A 708 29.83 24.12 -17.43
N GLN A 709 29.52 25.15 -16.63
CA GLN A 709 29.65 26.56 -17.01
C GLN A 709 31.12 26.95 -17.30
N LYS A 710 31.35 28.14 -17.89
CA LYS A 710 32.66 28.56 -18.45
C LYS A 710 33.81 28.47 -17.43
N ILE A 711 33.53 28.80 -16.17
CA ILE A 711 34.46 28.74 -15.04
C ILE A 711 34.01 27.70 -14.00
N GLY A 712 33.23 26.70 -14.43
CA GLY A 712 32.77 25.61 -13.57
C GLY A 712 33.78 24.47 -13.39
N PHE A 713 33.57 23.68 -12.33
CA PHE A 713 34.45 22.60 -11.88
C PHE A 713 35.01 21.74 -13.02
N LYS A 714 34.14 21.25 -13.92
CA LYS A 714 34.56 20.35 -15.02
C LYS A 714 35.54 21.01 -15.98
N ARG A 715 35.38 22.31 -16.24
CA ARG A 715 36.22 23.04 -17.21
C ARG A 715 37.57 23.44 -16.66
N GLN A 716 37.64 23.75 -15.37
CA GLN A 716 38.86 24.25 -14.73
C GLN A 716 39.69 23.11 -14.13
N GLN A 717 39.05 22.15 -13.45
CA GLN A 717 39.74 21.03 -12.79
C GLN A 717 39.87 19.82 -13.71
N LYS A 718 40.90 19.82 -14.57
CA LYS A 718 41.20 18.75 -15.53
C LYS A 718 42.26 17.79 -14.99
N GLY A 719 42.21 16.53 -15.43
CA GLY A 719 43.26 15.54 -15.13
C GLY A 719 43.22 15.03 -13.70
N ILE A 720 42.04 15.01 -13.06
CA ILE A 720 41.89 14.54 -11.69
C ILE A 720 42.03 13.01 -11.68
N GLU A 721 43.08 12.48 -11.07
CA GLU A 721 43.21 11.03 -10.88
C GLU A 721 42.20 10.49 -9.85
N PHE A 722 41.44 9.47 -10.22
CA PHE A 722 40.54 8.80 -9.29
C PHE A 722 41.32 8.16 -8.13
N PHE A 723 40.74 8.22 -6.93
CA PHE A 723 41.34 7.86 -5.62
C PHE A 723 42.40 8.82 -5.07
N ARG A 724 42.89 9.81 -5.83
CA ARG A 724 43.89 10.78 -5.35
C ARG A 724 43.30 12.18 -5.22
N LEU A 725 43.33 12.72 -3.99
CA LEU A 725 43.08 14.14 -3.76
C LEU A 725 44.29 14.94 -4.28
N PRO A 726 44.09 15.98 -5.12
CA PRO A 726 45.16 16.89 -5.52
C PRO A 726 45.86 17.50 -4.30
N GLU A 727 47.16 17.80 -4.41
CA GLU A 727 48.00 18.26 -3.29
C GLU A 727 47.41 19.48 -2.55
N TYR A 728 46.88 20.45 -3.28
CA TYR A 728 46.21 21.65 -2.73
C TYR A 728 44.86 21.38 -2.01
N TYR A 729 44.36 20.14 -2.08
CA TYR A 729 43.18 19.64 -1.35
C TYR A 729 43.54 18.51 -0.34
N GLN A 730 44.82 18.17 -0.15
CA GLN A 730 45.20 17.25 0.93
C GLN A 730 44.92 17.90 2.29
N GLY A 731 44.54 17.08 3.28
CA GLY A 731 43.98 17.54 4.56
C GLY A 731 42.55 18.07 4.47
N LYS A 732 42.14 18.69 3.36
CA LYS A 732 40.84 19.41 3.23
C LYS A 732 39.60 18.53 3.07
N ALA A 733 39.67 17.21 3.27
CA ALA A 733 38.52 16.31 3.16
C ALA A 733 38.62 15.12 4.14
N LYS A 734 37.48 14.73 4.71
CA LYS A 734 37.36 13.48 5.49
C LYS A 734 37.56 12.26 4.59
N ARG A 735 38.09 11.17 5.17
CA ARG A 735 38.15 9.85 4.53
C ARG A 735 36.76 9.42 4.07
N LEU A 736 36.65 9.01 2.82
CA LEU A 736 35.38 8.62 2.21
C LEU A 736 35.01 7.19 2.62
N HIS A 737 33.73 7.00 2.95
CA HIS A 737 33.14 5.71 3.30
C HIS A 737 31.83 5.52 2.52
N ILE A 738 31.51 4.30 2.12
CA ILE A 738 30.36 3.93 1.30
C ILE A 738 29.55 2.84 2.00
N GLU A 739 28.23 2.85 1.84
CA GLU A 739 27.38 1.76 2.30
C GLU A 739 26.62 1.18 1.10
N LEU A 740 26.56 -0.15 1.02
CA LEU A 740 25.78 -0.91 0.04
C LEU A 740 25.00 -1.99 0.78
N ASP A 741 23.72 -2.12 0.45
CA ASP A 741 22.80 -3.11 1.03
C ASP A 741 22.26 -3.98 -0.09
N LEU A 742 22.51 -5.30 0.02
CA LEU A 742 22.14 -6.33 -0.95
C LEU A 742 21.10 -7.31 -0.40
N TYR A 743 20.43 -6.97 0.70
CA TYR A 743 19.24 -7.68 1.12
C TYR A 743 18.02 -7.19 0.31
N PRO A 744 17.08 -8.09 -0.06
CA PRO A 744 15.86 -7.71 -0.78
C PRO A 744 14.96 -6.83 0.08
N LYS A 745 14.11 -6.01 -0.55
CA LYS A 745 13.18 -5.11 0.14
C LYS A 745 11.76 -5.53 -0.19
N ILE A 746 11.33 -6.64 0.40
CA ILE A 746 9.99 -7.20 0.22
C ILE A 746 8.98 -6.36 1.01
N GLU A 747 7.91 -5.95 0.35
CA GLU A 747 6.77 -5.33 1.01
C GLU A 747 5.94 -6.43 1.67
N MET A 748 5.57 -6.27 2.94
CA MET A 748 4.79 -7.26 3.69
C MET A 748 3.54 -6.64 4.32
N TYR A 749 2.40 -7.29 4.09
CA TYR A 749 1.12 -6.98 4.71
C TYR A 749 0.63 -8.20 5.49
N ARG A 750 0.29 -7.99 6.76
CA ARG A 750 -0.39 -8.99 7.59
C ARG A 750 -1.62 -8.32 8.20
N THR A 751 -2.74 -9.04 8.30
CA THR A 751 -3.97 -8.52 8.91
C THR A 751 -3.93 -8.41 10.43
N LYS A 752 -2.99 -9.10 11.09
CA LYS A 752 -2.51 -8.84 12.46
C LYS A 752 -1.01 -8.57 12.43
N GLY A 753 -0.56 -7.56 13.17
CA GLY A 753 0.85 -7.28 13.37
C GLY A 753 1.30 -7.74 14.75
N ASP A 754 2.42 -8.47 14.79
CA ASP A 754 3.24 -8.63 15.99
C ASP A 754 4.42 -7.68 15.89
N SER A 755 4.76 -6.97 16.97
CA SER A 755 5.85 -6.00 16.96
C SER A 755 7.05 -6.43 17.80
N THR A 756 8.22 -6.28 17.17
CA THR A 756 9.46 -5.71 17.74
C THR A 756 10.51 -5.72 16.63
N PRO A 757 10.80 -4.56 16.01
CA PRO A 757 11.90 -4.44 15.07
C PRO A 757 13.22 -4.81 15.73
N ILE A 758 13.88 -5.83 15.18
CA ILE A 758 15.29 -6.12 15.44
C ILE A 758 15.93 -6.25 14.06
N ASP A 759 16.71 -5.25 13.67
CA ASP A 759 17.52 -5.32 12.45
C ASP A 759 18.55 -6.44 12.64
N LYS A 760 18.37 -7.53 11.89
CA LYS A 760 19.22 -8.72 11.92
C LYS A 760 20.18 -8.76 10.71
N ARG A 761 20.30 -7.69 9.92
CA ARG A 761 21.21 -7.68 8.75
C ARG A 761 22.66 -7.84 9.18
N GLU A 762 23.32 -8.83 8.60
CA GLU A 762 24.75 -9.01 8.76
C GLU A 762 25.51 -8.02 7.86
N HIS A 763 26.76 -7.72 8.23
CA HIS A 763 27.66 -6.94 7.39
C HIS A 763 29.02 -7.63 7.31
N HIS A 764 29.51 -7.80 6.08
CA HIS A 764 30.73 -8.55 5.78
C HIS A 764 31.62 -7.77 4.82
N LYS A 765 32.83 -8.28 4.53
CA LYS A 765 33.75 -7.75 3.52
C LYS A 765 33.85 -8.73 2.36
N LEU A 766 34.11 -8.23 1.15
CA LEU A 766 34.46 -9.06 0.00
C LEU A 766 35.75 -9.84 0.27
N ASP A 767 35.84 -11.07 -0.24
CA ASP A 767 37.02 -11.91 -0.03
C ASP A 767 38.16 -11.44 -0.96
N GLN A 768 39.14 -10.74 -0.39
CA GLN A 768 40.30 -10.22 -1.11
C GLN A 768 41.14 -11.33 -1.77
N ARG A 769 41.02 -12.59 -1.35
CA ARG A 769 41.71 -13.72 -1.99
C ARG A 769 41.20 -13.98 -3.42
N LEU A 770 39.97 -13.57 -3.73
CA LEU A 770 39.36 -13.71 -5.05
C LEU A 770 39.78 -12.61 -6.03
N PHE A 771 40.41 -11.53 -5.56
CA PHE A 771 40.77 -10.37 -6.39
C PHE A 771 41.83 -10.71 -7.47
N THR A 772 42.53 -11.84 -7.33
CA THR A 772 43.42 -12.40 -8.36
C THR A 772 42.66 -13.06 -9.51
N ALA A 773 41.41 -13.49 -9.29
CA ALA A 773 40.53 -14.12 -10.26
C ALA A 773 39.53 -13.13 -10.91
N PHE A 774 39.48 -11.87 -10.45
CA PHE A 774 38.60 -10.85 -11.01
C PHE A 774 39.08 -10.33 -12.37
N ASP A 775 38.15 -10.16 -13.30
CA ASP A 775 38.36 -9.46 -14.55
C ASP A 775 38.38 -7.94 -14.32
N TRP A 776 39.60 -7.45 -14.09
CA TRP A 776 39.89 -6.03 -13.93
C TRP A 776 39.69 -5.19 -15.20
N GLU A 777 39.56 -5.82 -16.38
CA GLU A 777 39.19 -5.13 -17.63
C GLU A 777 37.69 -4.84 -17.64
N LYS A 778 36.85 -5.82 -17.31
CA LYS A 778 35.40 -5.65 -17.11
C LYS A 778 35.08 -4.64 -16.00
N ILE A 779 35.81 -4.68 -14.86
CA ILE A 779 35.69 -3.65 -13.80
C ILE A 779 36.05 -2.25 -14.33
N TYR A 780 37.17 -2.12 -15.05
CA TYR A 780 37.61 -0.83 -15.61
C TYR A 780 36.59 -0.26 -16.60
N LEU A 781 36.07 -1.10 -17.51
CA LEU A 781 35.07 -0.70 -18.50
C LEU A 781 33.75 -0.28 -17.84
N ALA A 782 33.26 -1.01 -16.83
CA ALA A 782 32.05 -0.65 -16.10
C ALA A 782 32.17 0.72 -15.39
N LEU A 783 33.35 1.04 -14.84
CA LEU A 783 33.63 2.35 -14.25
C LEU A 783 33.81 3.46 -15.29
N TRP A 784 34.42 3.13 -16.44
CA TRP A 784 34.54 4.04 -17.58
C TRP A 784 33.17 4.44 -18.13
N GLU A 785 32.28 3.48 -18.31
CA GLU A 785 30.92 3.71 -18.78
C GLU A 785 30.10 4.53 -17.77
N TYR A 786 30.18 4.17 -16.48
CA TYR A 786 29.51 4.89 -15.40
C TYR A 786 29.91 6.38 -15.33
N LYS A 787 31.20 6.66 -15.53
CA LYS A 787 31.77 8.01 -15.67
C LYS A 787 31.28 8.72 -16.94
N TRP A 788 31.24 8.01 -18.08
CA TRP A 788 30.80 8.53 -19.37
C TRP A 788 29.34 8.96 -19.34
N GLN A 789 28.43 8.10 -18.86
CA GLN A 789 27.00 8.38 -18.71
C GLN A 789 26.72 9.64 -17.86
N ARG A 790 27.62 10.00 -16.93
CA ARG A 790 27.50 11.17 -16.04
C ARG A 790 28.28 12.41 -16.53
N SER A 791 28.88 12.34 -17.72
CA SER A 791 29.70 13.40 -18.30
C SER A 791 30.82 13.89 -17.35
N TRP A 792 31.45 12.98 -16.61
CA TRP A 792 32.57 13.27 -15.70
C TRP A 792 33.92 13.25 -16.44
N TRP A 793 33.96 13.84 -17.63
CA TRP A 793 35.11 13.76 -18.54
C TRP A 793 36.44 14.23 -17.95
N ASN A 794 36.39 15.10 -16.93
CA ASN A 794 37.56 15.65 -16.23
C ASN A 794 38.22 14.69 -15.21
N LEU A 795 37.57 13.57 -14.86
CA LEU A 795 38.11 12.50 -14.01
C LEU A 795 38.90 11.48 -14.84
N GLN A 796 40.12 11.13 -14.44
CA GLN A 796 40.94 10.07 -15.01
C GLN A 796 40.85 8.80 -14.16
N ILE A 797 40.81 7.64 -14.82
CA ILE A 797 40.77 6.33 -14.17
C ILE A 797 41.86 5.44 -14.75
N HIS A 798 42.52 4.65 -13.89
CA HIS A 798 43.61 3.76 -14.27
C HIS A 798 43.37 2.37 -13.69
N LYS A 799 43.46 1.32 -14.52
CA LYS A 799 43.24 -0.09 -14.12
C LYS A 799 44.05 -0.48 -12.87
N LYS A 800 45.34 -0.10 -12.84
CA LYS A 800 46.22 -0.35 -11.68
C LYS A 800 45.79 0.41 -10.42
N GLY A 801 45.39 1.68 -10.54
CA GLY A 801 44.89 2.46 -9.41
C GLY A 801 43.60 1.87 -8.80
N ILE A 802 42.72 1.30 -9.63
CA ILE A 802 41.52 0.58 -9.18
C ILE A 802 41.90 -0.71 -8.44
N GLN A 803 42.86 -1.48 -8.95
CA GLN A 803 43.39 -2.69 -8.30
C GLN A 803 44.01 -2.41 -6.93
N ASP A 804 44.82 -1.36 -6.85
CA ASP A 804 45.53 -0.99 -5.63
C ASP A 804 44.57 -0.41 -4.58
N PHE A 805 43.62 0.45 -4.99
CA PHE A 805 42.61 1.01 -4.09
C PHE A 805 41.63 -0.05 -3.55
N ALA A 806 41.16 -0.99 -4.39
CA ALA A 806 40.17 -1.99 -3.97
C ALA A 806 40.65 -2.85 -2.78
N ARG A 807 41.97 -3.08 -2.67
CA ARG A 807 42.60 -3.83 -1.57
C ARG A 807 42.70 -3.04 -0.26
N THR A 808 42.50 -1.72 -0.28
CA THR A 808 42.52 -0.90 0.93
C THR A 808 41.31 -1.20 1.81
N GLU A 809 41.48 -1.05 3.13
CA GLU A 809 40.40 -1.27 4.10
C GLU A 809 39.63 0.01 4.46
N GLY A 810 38.44 -0.14 5.05
CA GLY A 810 37.72 0.95 5.69
C GLY A 810 37.13 2.02 4.76
N TRP A 811 36.97 1.74 3.46
CA TRP A 811 36.28 2.63 2.52
C TRP A 811 34.82 2.23 2.24
N TYR A 812 34.37 1.06 2.72
CA TYR A 812 32.97 0.63 2.60
C TYR A 812 32.49 -0.27 3.74
N ARG A 813 31.16 -0.33 3.89
CA ARG A 813 30.37 -1.31 4.64
C ARG A 813 29.37 -1.96 3.69
N LEU A 814 29.31 -3.30 3.70
CA LEU A 814 28.44 -4.09 2.83
C LEU A 814 27.50 -4.93 3.70
N TYR A 815 26.20 -4.67 3.61
CA TYR A 815 25.16 -5.51 4.21
C TYR A 815 24.81 -6.63 3.22
N ILE A 816 25.09 -7.87 3.59
CA ILE A 816 24.90 -9.07 2.78
C ILE A 816 24.88 -10.30 3.70
N PRO A 817 24.13 -11.38 3.40
CA PRO A 817 24.29 -12.64 4.11
C PRO A 817 25.67 -13.26 3.89
N LYS A 818 26.25 -13.90 4.91
CA LYS A 818 27.55 -14.57 4.84
C LYS A 818 27.61 -15.65 3.74
N GLU A 819 26.52 -16.36 3.54
CA GLU A 819 26.40 -17.49 2.61
C GLU A 819 26.48 -17.03 1.15
N VAL A 820 26.06 -15.79 0.85
CA VAL A 820 26.15 -15.21 -0.51
C VAL A 820 27.59 -14.88 -0.89
N LEU A 821 28.48 -14.69 0.10
CA LEU A 821 29.92 -14.52 -0.12
C LEU A 821 30.68 -15.86 -0.16
N SER A 822 30.02 -16.99 0.09
CA SER A 822 30.68 -18.30 0.06
C SER A 822 30.85 -18.76 -1.40
N VAL A 823 32.09 -19.06 -1.80
CA VAL A 823 32.42 -19.48 -3.17
C VAL A 823 32.31 -21.00 -3.27
N HIS A 824 31.36 -21.47 -4.08
CA HIS A 824 31.17 -22.88 -4.39
C HIS A 824 31.39 -23.17 -5.88
N CYS A 825 31.20 -22.19 -6.75
CA CYS A 825 31.39 -22.29 -8.19
C CYS A 825 31.95 -21.00 -8.80
N TYR A 826 32.40 -21.05 -10.06
CA TYR A 826 33.00 -19.89 -10.73
C TYR A 826 32.07 -18.67 -10.84
N SER A 827 30.76 -18.85 -10.94
CA SER A 827 29.81 -17.73 -11.00
C SER A 827 29.69 -16.98 -9.67
N ASP A 828 30.08 -17.57 -8.53
CA ASP A 828 30.13 -16.87 -7.24
C ASP A 828 31.27 -15.83 -7.20
N ILE A 829 32.35 -16.06 -7.95
CA ILE A 829 33.44 -15.10 -8.15
C ILE A 829 32.94 -13.90 -8.95
N GLU A 830 32.17 -14.13 -10.02
CA GLU A 830 31.57 -13.06 -10.84
C GLU A 830 30.53 -12.24 -10.05
N LYS A 831 29.77 -12.86 -9.14
CA LYS A 831 28.89 -12.14 -8.20
C LYS A 831 29.70 -11.16 -7.34
N GLN A 832 30.76 -11.62 -6.67
CA GLN A 832 31.60 -10.73 -5.85
C GLN A 832 32.31 -9.64 -6.66
N GLN A 833 32.71 -9.93 -7.90
CA GLN A 833 33.23 -8.93 -8.83
C GLN A 833 32.17 -7.85 -9.14
N THR A 834 30.92 -8.25 -9.35
CA THR A 834 29.81 -7.32 -9.61
C THR A 834 29.52 -6.43 -8.40
N ILE A 835 29.59 -7.00 -7.18
CA ILE A 835 29.48 -6.22 -5.94
C ILE A 835 30.61 -5.19 -5.83
N LEU A 836 31.86 -5.56 -6.16
CA LEU A 836 32.98 -4.62 -6.18
C LEU A 836 32.75 -3.48 -7.18
N ILE A 837 32.18 -3.76 -8.35
CA ILE A 837 31.85 -2.73 -9.36
C ILE A 837 30.86 -1.71 -8.78
N GLU A 838 29.77 -2.15 -8.13
CA GLU A 838 28.79 -1.23 -7.53
C GLU A 838 29.37 -0.41 -6.37
N LEU A 839 30.17 -1.03 -5.48
CA LEU A 839 30.89 -0.32 -4.43
C LEU A 839 31.81 0.77 -5.01
N LEU A 840 32.57 0.46 -6.07
CA LEU A 840 33.48 1.42 -6.71
C LEU A 840 32.74 2.54 -7.46
N LYS A 841 31.56 2.25 -8.06
CA LYS A 841 30.67 3.25 -8.66
C LYS A 841 30.14 4.25 -7.61
N LEU A 842 29.66 3.74 -6.48
CA LEU A 842 29.22 4.55 -5.34
C LEU A 842 30.37 5.40 -4.77
N TYR A 843 31.58 4.82 -4.65
CA TYR A 843 32.77 5.55 -4.24
C TYR A 843 33.13 6.66 -5.23
N MET A 844 33.09 6.38 -6.54
CA MET A 844 33.33 7.37 -7.59
C MET A 844 32.37 8.55 -7.48
N GLN A 845 31.08 8.29 -7.25
CA GLN A 845 30.08 9.33 -7.05
C GLN A 845 30.39 10.20 -5.84
N ARG A 846 30.68 9.61 -4.66
CA ARG A 846 30.99 10.37 -3.44
C ARG A 846 32.30 11.15 -3.55
N PHE A 847 33.32 10.57 -4.18
CA PHE A 847 34.60 11.22 -4.47
C PHE A 847 34.43 12.44 -5.38
N TYR A 848 33.70 12.27 -6.49
CA TYR A 848 33.44 13.36 -7.43
C TYR A 848 32.64 14.50 -6.81
N GLN A 849 31.59 14.18 -6.04
CA GLN A 849 30.79 15.16 -5.30
C GLN A 849 31.63 15.92 -4.26
N THR A 850 32.58 15.26 -3.60
CA THR A 850 33.47 15.89 -2.61
C THR A 850 34.42 16.89 -3.27
N LEU A 851 35.11 16.51 -4.36
CA LEU A 851 36.00 17.40 -5.11
C LEU A 851 35.26 18.60 -5.72
N LYS A 852 34.09 18.35 -6.29
CA LYS A 852 33.21 19.41 -6.79
C LYS A 852 32.84 20.38 -5.66
N GLY A 853 32.51 19.85 -4.48
CA GLY A 853 32.20 20.63 -3.29
C GLY A 853 33.33 21.54 -2.84
N LEU A 854 34.58 21.06 -2.87
CA LEU A 854 35.79 21.84 -2.53
C LEU A 854 36.12 22.92 -3.56
N TYR A 855 35.83 22.67 -4.84
CA TYR A 855 36.02 23.67 -5.90
C TYR A 855 34.96 24.77 -5.83
N GLU A 856 33.67 24.40 -5.82
CA GLU A 856 32.56 25.35 -5.70
C GLU A 856 32.63 26.12 -4.37
N GLY A 857 33.25 25.52 -3.35
CA GLY A 857 33.54 26.10 -2.02
C GLY A 857 34.37 27.40 -2.00
N GLN A 858 34.96 27.82 -3.11
CA GLN A 858 35.82 29.02 -3.19
C GLN A 858 35.11 30.27 -3.74
N PHE A 859 33.94 30.12 -4.38
CA PHE A 859 33.39 31.14 -5.29
C PHE A 859 31.99 31.63 -4.86
N TYR A 860 31.91 32.39 -3.77
CA TYR A 860 30.65 32.86 -3.21
C TYR A 860 30.38 34.35 -3.46
N GLU A 861 29.10 34.70 -3.59
CA GLU A 861 28.57 36.06 -3.62
C GLU A 861 27.49 36.24 -2.54
N VAL A 862 27.25 37.50 -2.16
CA VAL A 862 26.19 37.85 -1.20
C VAL A 862 24.84 37.91 -1.93
N VAL A 863 23.85 37.21 -1.40
CA VAL A 863 22.46 37.26 -1.86
C VAL A 863 21.51 37.55 -0.70
N GLU A 864 20.33 38.09 -1.01
CA GLU A 864 19.29 38.40 -0.03
C GLU A 864 18.37 37.20 0.23
N LEU A 865 18.04 36.97 1.51
CA LEU A 865 17.15 35.92 1.96
C LEU A 865 15.69 36.37 1.88
N ASN A 866 14.83 35.54 1.29
CA ASN A 866 13.39 35.76 1.14
C ASN A 866 12.57 34.60 1.74
N GLU A 867 11.26 34.81 1.93
CA GLU A 867 10.33 33.83 2.51
C GLU A 867 10.28 32.51 1.72
N ASP A 868 10.38 32.58 0.39
CA ASP A 868 10.36 31.42 -0.51
C ASP A 868 11.73 30.71 -0.65
N HIS A 869 12.76 31.10 0.12
CA HIS A 869 14.09 30.49 -0.03
C HIS A 869 14.03 28.99 0.32
N PRO A 870 14.52 28.06 -0.53
CA PRO A 870 14.37 26.60 -0.37
C PRO A 870 14.96 25.94 0.91
N ALA A 871 15.50 26.77 1.80
CA ALA A 871 16.29 26.41 2.96
C ALA A 871 15.72 26.90 4.30
N LEU A 872 14.65 27.66 4.26
CA LEU A 872 13.82 27.87 5.43
C LEU A 872 12.95 26.63 5.63
N GLN A 873 12.95 26.09 6.84
CA GLN A 873 12.12 24.95 7.17
C GLN A 873 10.66 25.41 7.22
N ASN A 874 9.76 24.71 6.51
CA ASN A 874 8.37 25.15 6.33
C ASN A 874 7.34 24.19 6.97
N HIS A 875 7.70 22.93 7.24
CA HIS A 875 6.81 21.94 7.85
C HIS A 875 7.57 20.78 8.51
N TYR A 876 7.00 20.16 9.53
CA TYR A 876 7.40 18.85 10.05
C TYR A 876 6.37 17.80 9.65
N HIS A 877 6.83 16.67 9.16
CA HIS A 877 6.00 15.51 8.88
C HIS A 877 6.18 14.48 10.00
N PHE A 878 5.17 14.37 10.86
CA PHE A 878 5.09 13.33 11.88
C PHE A 878 4.38 12.11 11.30
N ALA A 879 4.90 10.92 11.59
CA ALA A 879 4.50 9.67 11.01
C ALA A 879 4.40 8.61 12.12
N PHE A 880 3.19 8.41 12.66
CA PHE A 880 2.91 7.53 13.80
C PHE A 880 2.86 6.06 13.46
N ASP A 881 3.47 5.27 14.33
CA ASP A 881 3.42 3.82 14.33
C ASP A 881 2.02 3.29 14.69
N LYS A 882 1.91 1.96 14.67
CA LYS A 882 0.62 1.26 14.70
C LYS A 882 0.21 0.68 16.03
N ASP A 883 1.17 0.49 16.92
CA ASP A 883 0.92 -0.11 18.20
C ASP A 883 0.33 0.94 19.16
N ASN A 884 -0.62 0.51 19.98
CA ASN A 884 -1.28 1.32 21.02
C ASN A 884 -2.09 2.55 20.51
N ASN A 885 -3.36 2.32 20.17
CA ASN A 885 -4.22 3.35 19.57
C ASN A 885 -4.47 4.57 20.48
N GLU A 886 -4.56 4.39 21.80
CA GLU A 886 -4.81 5.48 22.76
C GLU A 886 -3.62 6.45 22.87
N GLU A 887 -2.41 5.92 22.96
CA GLU A 887 -1.17 6.71 23.08
C GLU A 887 -0.89 7.50 21.79
N ARG A 888 -1.07 6.85 20.63
CA ARG A 888 -1.07 7.49 19.31
C ARG A 888 -2.05 8.66 19.23
N GLU A 889 -3.31 8.48 19.68
CA GLU A 889 -4.30 9.57 19.68
C GLU A 889 -3.92 10.70 20.63
N ALA A 890 -3.37 10.40 21.82
CA ALA A 890 -2.91 11.40 22.78
C ALA A 890 -1.82 12.32 22.20
N TYR A 891 -0.75 11.74 21.63
CA TYR A 891 0.32 12.51 20.98
C TYR A 891 -0.18 13.27 19.74
N ALA A 892 -1.02 12.65 18.90
CA ALA A 892 -1.60 13.29 17.73
C ALA A 892 -2.47 14.50 18.08
N ASN A 893 -3.22 14.44 19.18
CA ASN A 893 -4.03 15.56 19.66
C ASN A 893 -3.16 16.67 20.29
N LYS A 894 -2.10 16.31 21.02
CA LYS A 894 -1.12 17.26 21.57
C LYS A 894 -0.41 18.06 20.49
N LEU A 895 0.02 17.45 19.39
CA LEU A 895 0.66 18.16 18.27
C LEU A 895 -0.31 19.11 17.56
N LYS A 896 -1.58 18.72 17.35
CA LYS A 896 -2.62 19.61 16.80
C LYS A 896 -2.93 20.80 17.71
N GLN A 897 -2.90 20.61 19.03
CA GLN A 897 -3.07 21.70 20.00
C GLN A 897 -1.98 22.77 19.81
N LEU A 898 -0.72 22.34 19.68
CA LEU A 898 0.42 23.24 19.43
C LEU A 898 0.30 23.93 18.05
N GLU A 899 -0.03 23.18 17.00
CA GLU A 899 -0.19 23.72 15.64
C GLU A 899 -1.26 24.84 15.60
N ASN A 900 -2.38 24.64 16.30
CA ASN A 900 -3.43 25.66 16.43
C ASN A 900 -2.96 26.90 17.22
N ALA A 901 -2.21 26.72 18.32
CA ALA A 901 -1.66 27.84 19.09
C ALA A 901 -0.71 28.71 18.25
N ILE A 902 0.12 28.09 17.40
CA ILE A 902 1.05 28.79 16.49
C ILE A 902 0.30 29.50 15.37
N LYS A 903 -0.67 28.84 14.72
CA LYS A 903 -1.55 29.45 13.70
C LYS A 903 -2.29 30.68 14.21
N ASN A 904 -2.72 30.66 15.47
CA ASN A 904 -3.43 31.76 16.12
C ASN A 904 -2.48 32.80 16.75
N GLY A 905 -1.16 32.65 16.64
CA GLY A 905 -0.17 33.59 17.20
C GLY A 905 -0.09 33.59 18.74
N GLN A 906 -0.59 32.56 19.42
CA GLN A 906 -0.70 32.47 20.87
C GLN A 906 0.63 32.03 21.50
N LEU A 907 1.67 32.86 21.35
CA LEU A 907 3.06 32.55 21.72
C LEU A 907 3.23 32.09 23.19
N LYS A 908 2.49 32.67 24.14
CA LYS A 908 2.46 32.23 25.55
C LYS A 908 1.90 30.82 25.76
N GLN A 909 0.98 30.36 24.91
CA GLN A 909 0.45 29.00 24.97
C GLN A 909 1.39 27.99 24.33
N ALA A 910 2.11 28.39 23.27
CA ALA A 910 3.16 27.56 22.67
C ALA A 910 4.37 27.38 23.61
N LEU A 911 4.80 28.45 24.30
CA LEU A 911 5.88 28.40 25.30
C LEU A 911 5.57 27.48 26.50
N ASN A 912 4.29 27.38 26.88
CA ASN A 912 3.84 26.50 27.97
C ASN A 912 3.43 25.10 27.48
N TRP A 913 3.64 24.78 26.20
CA TRP A 913 3.29 23.47 25.66
C TRP A 913 4.37 22.43 26.03
N GLN A 914 3.91 21.29 26.53
CA GLN A 914 4.76 20.13 26.82
C GLN A 914 4.04 18.83 26.43
N ALA A 915 4.82 17.86 25.95
CA ALA A 915 4.48 16.46 25.80
C ALA A 915 5.69 15.61 26.24
N PRO A 916 5.49 14.38 26.76
CA PRO A 916 6.62 13.51 27.11
C PRO A 916 7.53 13.30 25.90
N ASN A 917 8.85 13.30 26.11
CA ASN A 917 9.85 13.06 25.06
C ASN A 917 9.83 14.04 23.84
N ILE A 918 9.01 15.11 23.84
CA ILE A 918 8.99 16.16 22.79
C ILE A 918 9.15 17.54 23.41
N THR A 919 10.14 18.32 22.95
CA THR A 919 10.25 19.75 23.30
C THR A 919 10.01 20.62 22.07
N ALA A 920 9.09 21.57 22.17
CA ALA A 920 8.87 22.60 21.16
C ALA A 920 9.54 23.91 21.61
N ILE A 921 10.71 24.21 21.06
CA ILE A 921 11.49 25.39 21.45
C ILE A 921 11.00 26.60 20.63
N CYS A 922 10.39 27.56 21.32
CA CYS A 922 10.04 28.86 20.77
C CYS A 922 11.09 29.90 21.19
N PHE A 923 12.03 30.21 20.31
CA PHE A 923 12.99 31.31 20.46
C PHE A 923 12.61 32.41 19.46
N GLU A 924 12.28 33.59 19.96
CA GLU A 924 11.71 34.67 19.13
C GLU A 924 12.71 35.20 18.08
N PRO A 925 14.02 35.36 18.38
CA PRO A 925 15.04 35.65 17.36
C PRO A 925 15.24 34.55 16.30
N HIS A 926 14.61 33.37 16.40
CA HIS A 926 14.79 32.31 15.39
C HIS A 926 13.91 32.53 14.15
N LEU A 927 14.49 32.35 12.95
CA LEU A 927 13.81 32.62 11.66
C LEU A 927 12.59 31.74 11.36
N TYR A 928 12.37 30.67 12.13
CA TYR A 928 11.11 29.93 12.16
C TYR A 928 10.86 29.37 13.57
N TYR A 929 9.61 29.15 13.96
CA TYR A 929 9.30 28.45 15.21
C TYR A 929 8.04 27.58 15.12
N PRO A 930 7.94 26.53 15.96
CA PRO A 930 8.93 26.03 16.92
C PRO A 930 10.05 25.23 16.25
N ILE A 931 11.20 25.13 16.93
CA ILE A 931 12.21 24.10 16.67
C ILE A 931 11.80 22.86 17.48
N MET A 932 11.63 21.73 16.81
CA MET A 932 11.21 20.48 17.47
C MET A 932 12.42 19.62 17.86
N THR A 933 12.48 19.18 19.12
CA THR A 933 13.45 18.20 19.62
C THR A 933 12.75 16.97 20.17
N LEU A 934 13.35 15.80 19.96
CA LEU A 934 12.86 14.51 20.44
C LEU A 934 13.90 13.88 21.36
N ALA A 935 13.51 13.58 22.60
CA ALA A 935 14.30 12.75 23.51
C ALA A 935 13.85 11.29 23.37
N ASN A 936 14.76 10.33 23.50
CA ASN A 936 14.46 8.90 23.40
C ASN A 936 13.60 8.55 22.17
N ALA A 937 13.99 9.03 20.98
CA ALA A 937 13.16 8.97 19.78
C ALA A 937 12.71 7.54 19.41
N ASP A 938 13.50 6.52 19.72
CA ASP A 938 13.19 5.11 19.50
C ASP A 938 12.04 4.57 20.39
N THR A 939 11.61 5.34 21.39
CA THR A 939 10.50 5.01 22.31
C THR A 939 9.20 5.77 21.99
N LEU A 940 9.22 6.69 21.03
CA LEU A 940 8.04 7.45 20.62
C LEU A 940 7.19 6.62 19.65
N PRO A 941 5.85 6.70 19.70
CA PRO A 941 4.96 6.01 18.77
C PRO A 941 4.88 6.72 17.41
N PHE A 942 5.94 7.43 16.99
CA PHE A 942 6.04 8.13 15.72
C PHE A 942 7.49 8.49 15.34
N THR A 943 7.71 8.64 14.04
CA THR A 943 8.91 9.26 13.46
C THR A 943 8.62 10.70 13.02
N MET A 944 9.62 11.58 13.02
CA MET A 944 9.51 12.99 12.57
C MET A 944 10.50 13.28 11.45
N LYS A 945 10.06 13.97 10.39
CA LYS A 945 10.90 14.38 9.24
C LYS A 945 10.67 15.84 8.86
N PRO A 946 11.72 16.67 8.70
CA PRO A 946 13.11 16.37 9.08
C PRO A 946 13.23 16.22 10.60
N MET A 947 14.23 15.45 11.03
CA MET A 947 14.69 15.50 12.41
C MET A 947 15.63 16.71 12.51
N ASP A 948 15.16 17.79 13.14
CA ASP A 948 15.93 19.04 13.18
C ASP A 948 17.01 19.00 14.26
N MET A 949 16.65 18.96 15.54
CA MET A 949 17.66 19.13 16.60
C MET A 949 17.56 18.00 17.64
N ASN A 950 18.61 17.18 17.73
CA ASN A 950 18.72 16.06 18.68
C ASN A 950 20.07 16.00 19.43
N GLN A 951 21.07 16.80 19.05
CA GLN A 951 22.35 16.86 19.76
C GLN A 951 22.22 17.69 21.04
N THR A 952 22.72 17.17 22.16
CA THR A 952 22.71 17.89 23.45
C THR A 952 23.42 19.24 23.38
N SER A 953 24.46 19.36 22.55
CA SER A 953 25.19 20.62 22.32
C SER A 953 24.36 21.68 21.59
N GLU A 954 23.61 21.29 20.55
CA GLU A 954 22.71 22.19 19.83
C GLU A 954 21.57 22.68 20.74
N ILE A 955 20.96 21.75 21.48
CA ILE A 955 19.86 22.05 22.43
C ILE A 955 20.35 23.03 23.52
N ARG A 956 21.50 22.72 24.12
CA ARG A 956 22.12 23.55 25.16
C ARG A 956 22.43 24.96 24.65
N PHE A 957 22.99 25.08 23.44
CA PHE A 957 23.32 26.40 22.86
C PHE A 957 22.09 27.31 22.73
N VAL A 958 20.95 26.78 22.28
CA VAL A 958 19.69 27.54 22.18
C VAL A 958 19.12 27.87 23.56
N GLN A 959 19.24 26.96 24.53
CA GLN A 959 18.81 27.20 25.91
C GLN A 959 19.66 28.29 26.60
N ASP A 960 20.98 28.24 26.46
CA ASP A 960 21.91 29.23 27.02
C ASP A 960 21.63 30.63 26.40
N LEU A 961 21.31 30.72 25.10
CA LEU A 961 20.83 31.96 24.45
C LEU A 961 19.47 32.44 24.99
N GLN A 962 18.50 31.54 25.19
CA GLN A 962 17.20 31.87 25.80
C GLN A 962 17.37 32.42 27.22
N THR A 963 18.28 31.84 28.01
CA THR A 963 18.61 32.31 29.37
C THR A 963 19.27 33.69 29.33
N ALA A 964 20.24 33.92 28.44
CA ALA A 964 20.87 35.23 28.27
C ALA A 964 19.86 36.32 27.83
N GLN A 965 18.88 35.97 26.99
CA GLN A 965 17.79 36.89 26.63
C GLN A 965 16.86 37.17 27.83
N ALA A 966 16.50 36.15 28.60
CA ALA A 966 15.60 36.29 29.76
C ALA A 966 16.23 37.12 30.90
N ASN A 967 17.55 37.02 31.10
CA ASN A 967 18.31 37.81 32.08
C ASN A 967 18.58 39.25 31.62
N GLY A 968 18.44 39.55 30.32
CA GLY A 968 18.82 40.83 29.71
C GLY A 968 20.30 40.96 29.34
N ASP A 969 21.12 39.93 29.62
CA ASP A 969 22.55 39.89 29.29
C ASP A 969 22.80 40.05 27.78
N LEU A 970 21.96 39.41 26.95
CA LEU A 970 22.07 39.43 25.49
C LEU A 970 22.01 40.87 24.94
N SER A 971 21.11 41.71 25.48
CA SER A 971 20.98 43.12 25.08
C SER A 971 22.19 43.98 25.49
N GLN A 972 22.89 43.60 26.57
CA GLN A 972 24.14 44.28 26.96
C GLN A 972 25.30 43.93 26.01
N TRP A 973 25.34 42.69 25.50
CA TRP A 973 26.43 42.22 24.65
C TRP A 973 26.33 42.71 23.19
N ILE A 974 25.11 42.85 22.66
CA ILE A 974 24.89 43.23 21.24
C ILE A 974 24.56 44.72 21.05
N GLY A 975 24.20 45.45 22.12
CA GLY A 975 23.78 46.86 22.05
C GLY A 975 22.54 47.05 21.19
N ASP A 976 22.53 48.08 20.33
CA ASP A 976 21.41 48.43 19.45
C ASP A 976 21.25 47.52 18.21
N LYS A 977 21.88 46.34 18.21
CA LYS A 977 21.80 45.36 17.10
C LYS A 977 20.69 44.35 17.32
N GLU A 978 20.12 43.87 16.21
CA GLU A 978 19.10 42.83 16.20
C GLU A 978 19.74 41.47 15.92
N LEU A 979 19.38 40.46 16.72
CA LEU A 979 19.86 39.08 16.55
C LEU A 979 18.84 38.28 15.75
N TYR A 980 19.33 37.49 14.79
CA TYR A 980 18.53 36.46 14.12
C TYR A 980 19.29 35.13 14.10
N LEU A 981 18.62 34.03 14.41
CA LEU A 981 19.19 32.69 14.46
C LEU A 981 18.49 31.75 13.49
N LEU A 982 19.25 30.86 12.86
CA LEU A 982 18.73 29.76 12.05
C LEU A 982 19.51 28.48 12.32
N ARG A 983 18.83 27.45 12.81
CA ARG A 983 19.29 26.06 12.74
C ARG A 983 19.30 25.64 11.27
N ASN A 984 20.48 25.31 10.75
CA ASN A 984 20.70 25.02 9.35
C ASN A 984 20.21 23.60 9.00
N ALA A 985 19.72 23.37 7.77
CA ALA A 985 19.21 22.05 7.41
C ALA A 985 20.35 21.04 7.25
N ALA A 986 20.23 19.83 7.80
CA ALA A 986 21.28 18.81 7.88
C ALA A 986 21.95 18.35 6.56
N TYR A 987 21.53 18.87 5.39
CA TYR A 987 22.09 18.53 4.08
C TYR A 987 22.29 19.77 3.20
N LYS A 988 23.48 19.86 2.57
CA LYS A 988 23.94 20.96 1.68
C LYS A 988 22.99 21.27 0.50
N ASN A 989 22.17 20.32 0.08
CA ASN A 989 21.19 20.51 -1.01
C ASN A 989 19.90 21.22 -0.57
N LYS A 990 19.70 21.38 0.75
CA LYS A 990 18.53 22.04 1.33
C LYS A 990 18.85 23.24 2.20
N GLY A 991 19.92 23.25 2.99
CA GLY A 991 20.15 24.35 3.95
C GLY A 991 20.79 25.61 3.36
N LEU A 992 20.95 26.63 4.21
CA LEU A 992 21.57 27.91 3.84
C LEU A 992 23.09 27.81 3.92
N GLY A 993 23.75 28.39 2.92
CA GLY A 993 25.20 28.44 2.86
C GLY A 993 25.87 27.18 2.31
N PHE A 994 27.17 27.07 2.60
CA PHE A 994 28.15 26.45 1.74
C PHE A 994 29.02 25.44 2.50
N ALA A 995 29.66 24.53 1.75
CA ALA A 995 30.65 23.65 2.35
C ALA A 995 32.02 24.32 2.27
N LEU A 996 32.58 24.62 3.43
CA LEU A 996 33.97 25.03 3.61
C LEU A 996 34.90 23.80 3.55
N ALA A 997 36.21 23.96 3.76
CA ALA A 997 37.10 22.81 3.74
C ALA A 997 36.76 21.83 4.89
N GLY A 998 37.28 20.61 4.77
CA GLY A 998 36.85 19.48 5.60
C GLY A 998 35.43 18.98 5.27
N ASN A 999 34.77 19.57 4.25
CA ASN A 999 33.34 19.39 3.96
C ASN A 999 32.48 19.84 5.16
N PHE A 1000 32.91 20.91 5.84
CA PHE A 1000 32.26 21.46 7.01
C PHE A 1000 30.91 22.10 6.65
N TYR A 1001 29.93 21.90 7.53
CA TYR A 1001 28.59 22.49 7.44
C TYR A 1001 28.18 22.86 8.88
N PRO A 1002 27.85 24.14 9.17
CA PRO A 1002 27.51 24.56 10.53
C PRO A 1002 26.11 24.11 10.92
N ASP A 1003 25.90 23.86 12.21
CA ASP A 1003 24.59 23.52 12.76
C ASP A 1003 23.70 24.79 12.86
N PHE A 1004 24.30 25.97 13.08
CA PHE A 1004 23.59 27.25 13.12
C PHE A 1004 24.24 28.36 12.29
N LEU A 1005 23.40 29.26 11.78
CA LEU A 1005 23.75 30.58 11.25
C LEU A 1005 23.15 31.65 12.17
N LEU A 1006 23.97 32.59 12.63
CA LEU A 1006 23.56 33.67 13.52
C LEU A 1006 23.92 35.01 12.87
N TRP A 1007 22.92 35.87 12.64
CA TRP A 1007 23.08 37.24 12.17
C TRP A 1007 22.99 38.22 13.34
N LEU A 1008 23.89 39.20 13.38
CA LEU A 1008 23.62 40.49 14.01
C LEU A 1008 23.39 41.53 12.91
N VAL A 1009 22.39 42.38 13.08
CA VAL A 1009 22.02 43.44 12.14
C VAL A 1009 22.01 44.78 12.86
N ASP A 1010 22.78 45.75 12.36
CA ASP A 1010 22.76 47.10 12.93
C ASP A 1010 21.49 47.87 12.53
N ARG A 1011 20.82 48.47 13.52
CA ARG A 1011 19.59 49.23 13.30
C ARG A 1011 19.81 50.53 12.53
N GLU A 1012 20.94 51.20 12.70
CA GLU A 1012 21.23 52.46 12.04
C GLU A 1012 21.91 52.24 10.69
N THR A 1013 23.02 51.48 10.65
CA THR A 1013 23.84 51.34 9.43
C THR A 1013 23.32 50.27 8.47
N GLY A 1014 22.58 49.27 8.97
CA GLY A 1014 22.18 48.10 8.19
C GLY A 1014 23.34 47.13 7.87
N GLU A 1015 24.49 47.30 8.51
CA GLU A 1015 25.59 46.33 8.47
C GLU A 1015 25.17 45.01 9.11
N GLN A 1016 25.73 43.90 8.62
CA GLN A 1016 25.39 42.55 9.05
C GLN A 1016 26.66 41.73 9.35
N TRP A 1017 26.62 41.01 10.47
CA TRP A 1017 27.62 40.02 10.87
C TRP A 1017 26.98 38.64 10.83
N LEU A 1018 27.42 37.77 9.92
CA LEU A 1018 26.95 36.39 9.79
C LEU A 1018 27.98 35.43 10.38
N SER A 1019 27.59 34.75 11.45
CA SER A 1019 28.45 33.79 12.17
C SER A 1019 27.97 32.36 11.97
N LEU A 1020 28.90 31.49 11.58
CA LEU A 1020 28.69 30.05 11.43
C LEU A 1020 29.07 29.37 12.76
N ILE A 1021 28.13 28.65 13.36
CA ILE A 1021 28.29 28.08 14.72
C ILE A 1021 28.06 26.57 14.67
N ASP A 1022 29.00 25.79 15.22
CA ASP A 1022 29.00 24.32 15.28
C ASP A 1022 29.20 23.84 16.73
N PRO A 1023 28.12 23.65 17.51
CA PRO A 1023 28.17 23.10 18.86
C PRO A 1023 28.41 21.59 18.83
N LYS A 1024 29.59 21.12 19.25
CA LYS A 1024 29.99 19.72 19.02
C LYS A 1024 30.96 19.18 20.06
N GLY A 1025 31.02 17.85 20.19
CA GLY A 1025 32.08 17.17 20.94
C GLY A 1025 33.35 17.07 20.10
N ILE A 1026 34.50 17.40 20.69
CA ILE A 1026 35.81 17.46 20.01
C ILE A 1026 36.85 16.49 20.59
N LEU A 1027 36.40 15.52 21.40
CA LEU A 1027 37.21 14.60 22.21
C LEU A 1027 38.48 14.03 21.55
N HIS A 1028 38.40 13.66 20.27
CA HIS A 1028 39.49 13.03 19.49
C HIS A 1028 40.03 13.92 18.36
N MET A 1029 39.72 15.22 18.35
CA MET A 1029 40.22 16.17 17.35
C MET A 1029 41.53 16.81 17.84
N GLY A 1030 42.59 16.69 17.05
CA GLY A 1030 43.85 17.42 17.29
C GLY A 1030 43.79 18.87 16.78
N ILE A 1031 44.78 19.69 17.12
CA ILE A 1031 44.78 21.11 16.70
C ILE A 1031 44.82 21.31 15.17
N ASP A 1032 45.27 20.28 14.46
CA ASP A 1032 45.38 20.20 13.00
C ASP A 1032 44.14 19.59 12.32
N ASP A 1033 43.05 19.31 13.06
CA ASP A 1033 41.80 18.88 12.44
C ASP A 1033 41.31 19.98 11.44
N PRO A 1034 40.93 19.61 10.21
CA PRO A 1034 40.50 20.59 9.20
C PRO A 1034 39.35 21.49 9.66
N LYS A 1035 38.49 21.03 10.58
CA LYS A 1035 37.43 21.86 11.17
C LYS A 1035 37.99 23.02 11.98
N PHE A 1036 39.13 22.88 12.63
CA PHE A 1036 39.69 23.93 13.49
C PHE A 1036 40.30 25.09 12.68
N GLY A 1037 40.55 24.92 11.38
CA GLY A 1037 40.94 26.01 10.47
C GLY A 1037 39.79 26.93 10.03
N LEU A 1038 38.54 26.58 10.34
CA LEU A 1038 37.33 27.21 9.81
C LEU A 1038 37.28 28.73 9.96
N ALA A 1039 37.67 29.26 11.13
CA ALA A 1039 37.64 30.70 11.40
C ALA A 1039 38.53 31.49 10.45
N GLU A 1040 39.72 30.95 10.14
CA GLU A 1040 40.65 31.53 9.18
C GLU A 1040 40.13 31.40 7.73
N GLU A 1041 39.62 30.22 7.36
CA GLU A 1041 39.08 29.98 6.02
C GLU A 1041 37.93 30.92 5.67
N ILE A 1042 37.04 31.21 6.62
CA ILE A 1042 35.92 32.13 6.41
C ILE A 1042 36.39 33.57 6.21
N LYS A 1043 37.35 34.04 7.01
CA LYS A 1043 37.92 35.39 6.85
C LYS A 1043 38.71 35.51 5.54
N ASN A 1044 39.41 34.46 5.13
CA ASN A 1044 40.06 34.40 3.81
C ASN A 1044 39.02 34.46 2.68
N LEU A 1045 37.94 33.66 2.75
CA LEU A 1045 36.84 33.67 1.78
C LEU A 1045 36.18 35.05 1.67
N GLN A 1046 35.91 35.73 2.80
CA GLN A 1046 35.40 37.10 2.86
C GLN A 1046 36.30 38.08 2.10
N LYS A 1047 37.61 38.02 2.39
CA LYS A 1047 38.63 38.91 1.81
C LYS A 1047 38.85 38.65 0.32
N GLU A 1048 38.98 37.40 -0.09
CA GLU A 1048 39.23 37.00 -1.48
C GLU A 1048 38.03 37.26 -2.39
N ASN A 1049 36.80 37.10 -1.89
CA ASN A 1049 35.58 37.34 -2.67
C ASN A 1049 35.07 38.79 -2.57
N GLY A 1050 35.67 39.66 -1.75
CA GLY A 1050 35.28 41.06 -1.58
C GLY A 1050 33.89 41.24 -0.98
N LEU A 1051 33.51 40.40 -0.01
CA LEU A 1051 32.14 40.31 0.49
C LEU A 1051 31.80 41.48 1.43
N ALA A 1052 30.73 42.21 1.13
CA ALA A 1052 30.21 43.34 1.91
C ALA A 1052 29.36 42.91 3.13
N ILE A 1053 29.79 41.84 3.81
CA ILE A 1053 29.19 41.28 5.03
C ILE A 1053 30.34 40.76 5.90
N GLN A 1054 30.28 40.99 7.21
CA GLN A 1054 31.27 40.43 8.12
C GLN A 1054 30.95 38.96 8.39
N LEU A 1055 31.92 38.08 8.20
CA LEU A 1055 31.76 36.65 8.38
C LEU A 1055 32.62 36.15 9.54
N ASN A 1056 32.06 35.29 10.38
CA ASN A 1056 32.75 34.67 11.50
C ASN A 1056 32.45 33.17 11.58
N ALA A 1057 33.30 32.43 12.28
CA ALA A 1057 33.13 31.01 12.56
C ALA A 1057 33.50 30.71 14.01
N PHE A 1058 32.69 29.86 14.66
CA PHE A 1058 32.91 29.40 16.03
C PHE A 1058 32.61 27.91 16.18
N ILE A 1059 33.46 27.20 16.90
CA ILE A 1059 33.20 25.83 17.37
C ILE A 1059 32.93 25.91 18.86
N LEU A 1060 31.77 25.42 19.29
CA LEU A 1060 31.37 25.44 20.70
C LEU A 1060 31.54 24.02 21.25
N SER A 1061 32.61 23.79 22.01
CA SER A 1061 32.90 22.48 22.57
C SER A 1061 31.97 22.16 23.75
N ILE A 1062 31.21 21.08 23.64
CA ILE A 1062 30.54 20.46 24.80
C ILE A 1062 31.46 19.51 25.57
N THR A 1063 32.56 19.04 24.95
CA THR A 1063 33.58 18.26 25.64
C THR A 1063 34.35 19.16 26.60
N GLU A 1064 34.51 18.74 27.86
CA GLU A 1064 35.25 19.52 28.85
C GLU A 1064 36.74 19.54 28.54
N ARG A 1065 37.43 20.64 28.88
CA ARG A 1065 38.87 20.83 28.60
C ARG A 1065 39.74 19.73 29.20
N ALA A 1066 39.34 19.18 30.35
CA ALA A 1066 40.04 18.09 31.03
C ALA A 1066 39.99 16.76 30.27
N ASP A 1067 38.91 16.51 29.52
CA ASP A 1067 38.65 15.21 28.87
C ASP A 1067 39.33 15.06 27.50
N LEU A 1068 39.87 16.14 26.94
CA LEU A 1068 40.44 16.14 25.58
C LEU A 1068 41.64 15.19 25.45
N THR A 1069 41.64 14.37 24.39
CA THR A 1069 42.77 13.47 24.05
C THR A 1069 44.06 14.26 23.79
N HIS A 1070 43.94 15.51 23.33
CA HIS A 1070 45.04 16.43 23.09
C HIS A 1070 44.73 17.78 23.77
N GLN A 1071 45.53 18.16 24.77
CA GLN A 1071 45.37 19.42 25.49
C GLN A 1071 46.37 20.46 24.95
N TYR A 1072 45.85 21.65 24.63
CA TYR A 1072 46.62 22.83 24.24
C TYR A 1072 46.29 23.98 25.20
N ASP A 1073 47.02 25.09 25.15
CA ASP A 1073 46.73 26.26 25.97
C ASP A 1073 45.49 27.03 25.48
N GLU A 1074 44.87 27.77 26.38
CA GLU A 1074 43.62 28.49 26.11
C GLU A 1074 43.76 29.50 24.97
N ALA A 1075 44.92 30.16 24.85
CA ALA A 1075 45.16 31.12 23.77
C ALA A 1075 45.17 30.43 22.38
N THR A 1076 45.67 29.20 22.29
CA THR A 1076 45.62 28.38 21.06
C THR A 1076 44.17 28.10 20.63
N TYR A 1077 43.30 27.60 21.52
CA TYR A 1077 41.88 27.39 21.20
C TYR A 1077 41.15 28.69 20.84
N GLN A 1078 41.38 29.75 21.60
CA GLN A 1078 40.77 31.04 21.36
C GLN A 1078 41.23 31.68 20.05
N SER A 1079 42.49 31.50 19.62
CA SER A 1079 42.99 31.98 18.32
C SER A 1079 42.27 31.35 17.13
N LYS A 1080 41.73 30.13 17.31
CA LYS A 1080 40.94 29.39 16.31
C LYS A 1080 39.42 29.54 16.50
N ASN A 1081 38.97 30.44 17.38
CA ASN A 1081 37.56 30.61 17.76
C ASN A 1081 36.87 29.32 18.26
N ILE A 1082 37.64 28.47 18.95
CA ILE A 1082 37.11 27.32 19.69
C ILE A 1082 36.83 27.81 21.11
N LEU A 1083 35.58 27.69 21.56
CA LEU A 1083 35.10 28.13 22.88
C LEU A 1083 34.47 26.95 23.61
N PHE A 1084 34.64 26.85 24.93
CA PHE A 1084 34.13 25.73 25.71
C PHE A 1084 32.83 26.10 26.42
N MET A 1085 31.76 25.34 26.17
CA MET A 1085 30.45 25.59 26.78
C MET A 1085 30.44 25.39 28.30
N GLN A 1086 31.48 24.77 28.88
CA GLN A 1086 31.66 24.66 30.34
C GLN A 1086 31.88 26.05 30.99
N ASP A 1087 32.40 27.03 30.24
CA ASP A 1087 32.82 28.33 30.76
C ASP A 1087 31.63 29.29 30.76
N ARG A 1088 31.32 29.90 31.92
CA ARG A 1088 30.06 30.64 32.12
C ARG A 1088 29.89 31.87 31.22
N ASP A 1089 30.98 32.39 30.68
CA ASP A 1089 31.05 33.58 29.83
C ASP A 1089 31.29 33.27 28.34
N TYR A 1090 31.22 31.99 27.92
CA TYR A 1090 31.52 31.61 26.52
C TYR A 1090 30.66 32.36 25.49
N LEU A 1091 29.36 32.61 25.78
CA LEU A 1091 28.48 33.40 24.91
C LEU A 1091 28.93 34.87 24.82
N LYS A 1092 29.32 35.47 25.95
CA LYS A 1092 29.82 36.84 25.98
C LYS A 1092 31.09 36.97 25.13
N VAL A 1093 32.05 36.07 25.33
CA VAL A 1093 33.30 36.01 24.53
C VAL A 1093 33.00 35.80 23.04
N MET A 1094 32.01 34.99 22.69
CA MET A 1094 31.56 34.80 21.31
C MET A 1094 31.03 36.11 20.70
N PHE A 1095 30.12 36.82 21.37
CA PHE A 1095 29.56 38.07 20.87
C PHE A 1095 30.57 39.22 20.83
N GLU A 1096 31.45 39.34 21.83
CA GLU A 1096 32.56 40.31 21.79
C GLU A 1096 33.48 40.05 20.59
N LYS A 1097 33.86 38.79 20.34
CA LYS A 1097 34.65 38.41 19.16
C LYS A 1097 33.92 38.64 17.84
N MET A 1098 32.61 38.45 17.78
CA MET A 1098 31.83 38.73 16.57
C MET A 1098 31.86 40.20 16.15
N LEU A 1099 32.00 41.11 17.11
CA LEU A 1099 31.96 42.57 16.89
C LEU A 1099 33.35 43.20 16.73
N LEU A 1100 34.41 42.54 17.19
CA LEU A 1100 35.80 42.98 17.05
C LEU A 1100 36.45 42.65 15.68
N SER A 1101 35.75 41.92 14.80
CA SER A 1101 36.31 41.10 13.72
C SER A 1101 36.01 41.54 12.29
#